data_AF-A0AAV9IEG4-F1
#
_entry.id   AF-A0AAV9IEG4-F1
#
_cell.length_a   1.000
_cell.length_b   1.000
_cell.length_c   1.000
_cell.angle_alpha   90.00
_cell.angle_beta   90.00
_cell.angle_gamma   90.00
#
_symmetry.space_group_name_H-M   'P 1'
#
loop_
_entity.id
_entity.type
_entity.pdbx_description
1 polymer ?
#
loop_
_entity_poly.entity_id
_entity_poly.type
_entity_poly.pdbx_seq_one_letter_code
_entity_poly.pdbx_strand_id
1 'polypeptide(L)'
;MRPTYACFIDLRKAFDRVPHEALFRKLESLGIRGRCLEFYRGLYRSSWTQVSSRISDTLSPAFPFCRGVRQGDPSSPLLFDLFINDLLEQCRPFGIRVVGMPESCIGTENRLPGLMFADDVVLLSPSRHCLEASMRKEMRPTYACFIDLRKAFDRVPHEALFRKLESLGIRGRCLEFYRGLYRSSWTQVSSRISDTLSPAFPFCRGVRQGDPSSPLLFDLFINDLLEQCRPFGIRVVGMPESTMVGSTENRLPGLMFADDVVLLSPSRHCLEASMRKVSEYLTKLEMEVGASKCGVTVFHGCVDKVRRRQWQLQGKDIPVVEEYRYLGIDLNCNLDEGFTVRRQIQRYRQKLHMATPFLRNGRIPMDLRLRVVKSCLLPSLLWGSEWWGMHQLHAKRLSLVLNQTLRMVVGVHAKHTGVSIPALYTELGIPSVESLIAGRRARLWAKGPSMRTWISQLCQWIPTFRKGTWVKNTKAWLLRRLGSSAVREIERSPRGSKALQRAVQQVIHQKWLTTGKMTQTNTWKEYCQYALQNGSALLRDSSLDYPEYSKSLSWLMRIRVGGWSSCSRLARTGILDEQWKTCCPCCLVNVPETLSHLLCECTRWGPKRLGIFGPMAMLLTKIPAIFDGSCYSLLGGRFVATTSLEENSNGITVEEMQEKKALDEAIHRWWMTGEFTYQACTRSTLVALELDNGSSQCGFRTDLPGFILVGQFLEAVMGIRMSIIYNLRRFSLDSDDVKNTTTSRRPEGYGEAIGIA
;
A
#
# COMPACT_ATOMS: atom_id res chain seq x y z
N MET A 1 -7.10 18.20 -39.99
CA MET A 1 -8.01 17.12 -39.51
C MET A 1 -7.90 17.00 -38.00
N ARG A 2 -9.01 16.89 -37.27
CA ARG A 2 -8.97 16.57 -35.83
C ARG A 2 -8.87 15.05 -35.67
N PRO A 3 -8.09 14.53 -34.70
CA PRO A 3 -8.02 13.09 -34.48
C PRO A 3 -9.38 12.55 -34.01
N THR A 4 -9.84 11.50 -34.67
CA THR A 4 -11.05 10.75 -34.33
C THR A 4 -10.66 9.46 -33.65
N TYR A 5 -11.23 9.19 -32.48
CA TYR A 5 -11.05 7.93 -31.76
C TYR A 5 -12.24 7.02 -32.03
N ALA A 6 -11.96 5.77 -32.38
CA ALA A 6 -12.94 4.73 -32.61
C ALA A 6 -12.77 3.59 -31.60
N CYS A 7 -13.87 3.06 -31.08
CA CYS A 7 -13.89 1.80 -30.33
C CYS A 7 -14.83 0.82 -31.02
N PHE A 8 -14.28 -0.32 -31.42
CA PHE A 8 -15.05 -1.45 -31.93
C PHE A 8 -15.54 -2.28 -30.74
N ILE A 9 -16.85 -2.46 -30.66
CA ILE A 9 -17.51 -3.19 -29.58
C ILE A 9 -18.18 -4.42 -30.18
N ASP A 10 -17.71 -5.58 -29.76
CA ASP A 10 -18.31 -6.87 -30.08
C ASP A 10 -19.29 -7.28 -28.96
N LEU A 11 -20.58 -7.36 -29.31
CA LEU A 11 -21.66 -7.74 -28.39
C LEU A 11 -21.81 -9.27 -28.34
N ARG A 12 -21.18 -9.91 -27.36
CA ARG A 12 -21.29 -11.37 -27.17
C ARG A 12 -22.75 -11.85 -27.12
N LYS A 13 -23.14 -12.64 -28.14
CA LYS A 13 -24.48 -13.24 -28.31
C LYS A 13 -25.59 -12.18 -28.26
N ALA A 14 -25.46 -11.13 -29.06
CA ALA A 14 -26.32 -9.95 -29.00
C ALA A 14 -27.80 -10.31 -29.22
N PHE A 15 -28.10 -11.02 -30.30
CA PHE A 15 -29.45 -11.45 -30.66
C PHE A 15 -30.11 -12.35 -29.59
N ASP A 16 -29.34 -13.22 -28.92
CA ASP A 16 -29.85 -14.17 -27.91
C ASP A 16 -30.19 -13.48 -26.56
N ARG A 17 -29.80 -12.22 -26.37
CA ARG A 17 -29.81 -11.56 -25.05
C ARG A 17 -30.88 -10.49 -24.88
N VAL A 18 -31.65 -10.19 -25.93
CA VAL A 18 -32.70 -9.16 -25.92
C VAL A 18 -33.84 -9.56 -24.96
N PRO A 19 -34.09 -8.85 -23.86
CA PRO A 19 -35.21 -9.16 -22.97
C PRO A 19 -36.54 -8.78 -23.64
N HIS A 20 -37.50 -9.71 -23.73
CA HIS A 20 -38.78 -9.48 -24.42
C HIS A 20 -39.57 -8.32 -23.81
N GLU A 21 -39.66 -8.24 -22.48
CA GLU A 21 -40.32 -7.12 -21.77
C GLU A 21 -39.69 -5.75 -22.05
N ALA A 22 -38.38 -5.71 -22.33
CA ALA A 22 -37.71 -4.47 -22.67
C ALA A 22 -37.94 -4.11 -24.15
N LEU A 23 -37.97 -5.11 -25.03
CA LEU A 23 -38.32 -4.96 -26.44
C LEU A 23 -39.76 -4.44 -26.61
N PHE A 24 -40.75 -4.98 -25.90
CA PHE A 24 -42.14 -4.51 -26.05
C PHE A 24 -42.34 -3.07 -25.56
N ARG A 25 -41.73 -2.71 -24.42
CA ARG A 25 -41.73 -1.31 -23.96
C ARG A 25 -41.07 -0.37 -24.97
N LYS A 26 -40.04 -0.85 -25.67
CA LYS A 26 -39.40 -0.08 -26.74
C LYS A 26 -40.35 0.13 -27.92
N LEU A 27 -41.03 -0.93 -28.39
CA LEU A 27 -42.02 -0.82 -29.46
C LEU A 27 -43.15 0.16 -29.09
N GLU A 28 -43.65 0.10 -27.85
CA GLU A 28 -44.64 1.05 -27.33
C GLU A 28 -44.14 2.51 -27.34
N SER A 29 -42.87 2.72 -26.97
CA SER A 29 -42.24 4.05 -26.98
C SER A 29 -42.06 4.61 -28.38
N LEU A 30 -41.95 3.75 -29.39
CA LEU A 30 -41.90 4.10 -30.81
C LEU A 30 -43.29 4.33 -31.41
N GLY A 31 -44.35 4.23 -30.60
CA GLY A 31 -45.74 4.41 -31.03
C GLY A 31 -46.42 3.15 -31.57
N ILE A 32 -45.74 2.00 -31.56
CA ILE A 32 -46.33 0.71 -31.97
C ILE A 32 -47.25 0.22 -30.85
N ARG A 33 -48.56 0.26 -31.10
CA ARG A 33 -49.61 -0.07 -30.12
C ARG A 33 -50.71 -0.95 -30.75
N GLY A 34 -51.65 -1.39 -29.93
CA GLY A 34 -52.84 -2.13 -30.37
C GLY A 34 -52.50 -3.49 -31.00
N ARG A 35 -53.24 -3.87 -32.05
CA ARG A 35 -53.13 -5.20 -32.70
C ARG A 35 -51.71 -5.57 -33.15
N CYS A 36 -50.91 -4.59 -33.59
CA CYS A 36 -49.54 -4.82 -34.03
C CYS A 36 -48.61 -5.21 -32.86
N LEU A 37 -48.74 -4.51 -31.72
CA LEU A 37 -47.98 -4.85 -30.52
C LEU A 37 -48.43 -6.20 -29.94
N GLU A 38 -49.73 -6.48 -29.93
CA GLU A 38 -50.26 -7.79 -29.49
C GLU A 38 -49.84 -8.93 -30.41
N PHE A 39 -49.67 -8.70 -31.71
CA PHE A 39 -49.07 -9.66 -32.64
C PHE A 39 -47.63 -10.02 -32.22
N TYR A 40 -46.77 -9.02 -31.98
CA TYR A 40 -45.41 -9.29 -31.49
C TYR A 40 -45.40 -9.93 -30.09
N ARG A 41 -46.25 -9.48 -29.17
CA ARG A 41 -46.39 -10.14 -27.86
C ARG A 41 -46.83 -11.59 -28.01
N GLY A 42 -47.73 -11.88 -28.94
CA GLY A 42 -48.21 -13.22 -29.26
C GLY A 42 -47.11 -14.11 -29.84
N LEU A 43 -46.28 -13.60 -30.75
CA LEU A 43 -45.15 -14.34 -31.34
C LEU A 43 -44.13 -14.81 -30.29
N TYR A 44 -43.94 -14.03 -29.23
CA TYR A 44 -42.95 -14.29 -28.19
C TYR A 44 -43.57 -14.88 -26.90
N ARG A 45 -44.88 -14.75 -26.69
CA ARG A 45 -45.61 -15.45 -25.61
C ARG A 45 -45.54 -16.95 -25.86
N SER A 46 -45.16 -17.71 -24.83
CA SER A 46 -45.18 -19.18 -24.85
C SER A 46 -44.26 -19.82 -25.90
N SER A 47 -43.14 -19.18 -26.25
CA SER A 47 -42.10 -19.82 -27.06
C SER A 47 -41.30 -20.81 -26.20
N TRP A 48 -41.32 -22.09 -26.56
CA TRP A 48 -40.52 -23.14 -25.94
C TRP A 48 -39.39 -23.56 -26.88
N THR A 49 -38.23 -23.92 -26.33
CA THR A 49 -37.10 -24.43 -27.13
C THR A 49 -36.60 -25.75 -26.56
N GLN A 50 -36.06 -26.59 -27.44
CA GLN A 50 -35.34 -27.83 -27.11
C GLN A 50 -33.99 -27.80 -27.82
N VAL A 51 -32.97 -28.40 -27.21
CA VAL A 51 -31.61 -28.47 -27.76
C VAL A 51 -31.33 -29.93 -28.15
N SER A 52 -30.93 -30.18 -29.39
CA SER A 52 -30.45 -31.49 -29.83
C SER A 52 -28.94 -31.62 -29.60
N SER A 53 -28.53 -32.74 -28.98
CA SER A 53 -27.13 -33.14 -28.84
C SER A 53 -26.66 -33.81 -30.14
N ARG A 54 -25.63 -33.25 -30.79
CA ARG A 54 -24.97 -33.88 -31.96
C ARG A 54 -24.29 -35.23 -31.65
N ILE A 55 -24.19 -35.61 -30.38
CA ILE A 55 -23.49 -36.83 -29.93
C ILE A 55 -24.47 -37.97 -29.68
N SER A 56 -25.77 -37.68 -29.48
CA SER A 56 -26.73 -38.68 -29.00
C SER A 56 -28.15 -38.58 -29.58
N ASP A 57 -28.39 -37.71 -30.56
CA ASP A 57 -29.70 -37.47 -31.23
C ASP A 57 -30.90 -37.35 -30.26
N THR A 58 -30.62 -36.93 -29.04
CA THR A 58 -31.59 -36.82 -27.94
C THR A 58 -31.88 -35.35 -27.70
N LEU A 59 -33.16 -35.00 -27.75
CA LEU A 59 -33.66 -33.66 -27.48
C LEU A 59 -33.70 -33.40 -25.98
N SER A 60 -33.30 -32.20 -25.57
CA SER A 60 -33.50 -31.75 -24.19
C SER A 60 -35.00 -31.59 -23.87
N PRO A 61 -35.40 -31.62 -22.58
CA PRO A 61 -36.71 -31.13 -22.17
C PRO A 61 -36.96 -29.71 -22.68
N ALA A 62 -38.20 -29.42 -23.04
CA ALA A 62 -38.59 -28.09 -23.49
C ALA A 62 -38.49 -27.10 -22.33
N PHE A 63 -37.86 -25.95 -22.58
CA PHE A 63 -37.79 -24.85 -21.60
C PHE A 63 -38.26 -23.53 -22.21
N PRO A 64 -38.86 -22.63 -21.38
CA PRO A 64 -39.42 -21.38 -21.87
C PRO A 64 -38.31 -20.40 -22.29
N PHE A 65 -38.48 -19.82 -23.47
CA PHE A 65 -37.55 -18.88 -24.07
C PHE A 65 -37.96 -17.44 -23.73
N CYS A 66 -37.32 -16.83 -22.73
CA CYS A 66 -37.72 -15.51 -22.20
C CYS A 66 -36.83 -14.35 -22.69
N ARG A 67 -35.82 -14.63 -23.51
CA ARG A 67 -34.83 -13.66 -24.00
C ARG A 67 -34.33 -14.08 -25.37
N GLY A 68 -34.04 -13.08 -26.19
CA GLY A 68 -33.50 -13.21 -27.52
C GLY A 68 -34.56 -12.98 -28.60
N VAL A 69 -34.14 -12.55 -29.78
CA VAL A 69 -35.01 -12.50 -30.96
C VAL A 69 -34.98 -13.86 -31.67
N ARG A 70 -36.02 -14.17 -32.44
CA ARG A 70 -36.15 -15.47 -33.13
C ARG A 70 -35.12 -15.61 -34.25
N GLN A 71 -34.25 -16.61 -34.20
CA GLN A 71 -33.32 -16.88 -35.29
C GLN A 71 -34.08 -17.37 -36.53
N GLY A 72 -33.76 -16.82 -37.71
CA GLY A 72 -34.42 -17.15 -38.98
C GLY A 72 -35.73 -16.41 -39.27
N ASP A 73 -36.22 -15.59 -38.32
CA ASP A 73 -37.40 -14.74 -38.54
C ASP A 73 -36.98 -13.44 -39.26
N PRO A 74 -37.60 -13.08 -40.41
CA PRO A 74 -37.28 -11.85 -41.16
C PRO A 74 -37.44 -10.56 -40.34
N SER A 75 -38.27 -10.57 -39.30
CA SER A 75 -38.51 -9.40 -38.44
C SER A 75 -37.47 -9.24 -37.32
N SER A 76 -36.72 -10.29 -37.00
CA SER A 76 -35.79 -10.29 -35.87
C SER A 76 -34.62 -9.30 -35.98
N PRO A 77 -33.97 -9.11 -37.15
CA PRO A 77 -32.94 -8.08 -37.31
C PRO A 77 -33.48 -6.68 -37.02
N LEU A 78 -34.67 -6.35 -37.56
CA LEU A 78 -35.30 -5.06 -37.34
C LEU A 78 -35.68 -4.85 -35.86
N LEU A 79 -36.25 -5.85 -35.21
CA LEU A 79 -36.60 -5.78 -33.79
C LEU A 79 -35.35 -5.60 -32.91
N PHE A 80 -34.24 -6.26 -33.28
CA PHE A 80 -32.97 -6.09 -32.62
C PHE A 80 -32.43 -4.66 -32.78
N ASP A 81 -32.40 -4.13 -34.01
CA ASP A 81 -31.94 -2.77 -34.30
C ASP A 81 -32.76 -1.71 -33.57
N LEU A 82 -34.10 -1.83 -33.58
CA LEU A 82 -34.99 -0.94 -32.84
C LEU A 82 -34.70 -0.95 -31.33
N PHE A 83 -34.33 -2.11 -30.78
CA PHE A 83 -33.97 -2.26 -29.38
C PHE A 83 -32.60 -1.67 -29.05
N ILE A 84 -31.59 -1.94 -29.89
CA ILE A 84 -30.20 -1.54 -29.61
C ILE A 84 -29.92 -0.08 -29.95
N ASN A 85 -30.75 0.57 -30.78
CA ASN A 85 -30.61 1.99 -31.16
C ASN A 85 -30.53 2.96 -29.97
N ASP A 86 -31.20 2.66 -28.85
CA ASP A 86 -31.10 3.48 -27.62
C ASP A 86 -29.69 3.53 -27.03
N LEU A 87 -28.85 2.54 -27.34
CA LEU A 87 -27.45 2.51 -26.92
C LEU A 87 -26.65 3.64 -27.57
N LEU A 88 -26.83 3.88 -28.87
CA LEU A 88 -26.14 4.93 -29.60
C LEU A 88 -26.66 6.31 -29.21
N GLU A 89 -27.98 6.45 -29.03
CA GLU A 89 -28.58 7.73 -28.64
C GLU A 89 -28.05 8.22 -27.28
N GLN A 90 -27.85 7.30 -26.33
CA GLN A 90 -27.22 7.61 -25.04
C GLN A 90 -25.76 8.07 -25.16
N CYS A 91 -25.07 7.70 -26.23
CA CYS A 91 -23.68 8.09 -26.49
C CYS A 91 -23.55 9.38 -27.31
N ARG A 92 -24.67 9.91 -27.85
CA ARG A 92 -24.71 11.09 -28.74
C ARG A 92 -24.00 12.33 -28.18
N PRO A 93 -24.08 12.67 -26.88
CA PRO A 93 -23.38 13.83 -26.31
C PRO A 93 -21.84 13.76 -26.45
N PHE A 94 -21.29 12.54 -26.56
CA PHE A 94 -19.85 12.27 -26.66
C PHE A 94 -19.38 12.01 -28.09
N GLY A 95 -20.31 12.06 -29.05
CA GLY A 95 -20.08 11.84 -30.47
C GLY A 95 -19.33 12.98 -31.17
N ILE A 96 -18.93 12.70 -32.42
CA ILE A 96 -18.21 13.62 -33.30
C ILE A 96 -19.20 14.61 -33.92
N ARG A 97 -18.86 15.89 -33.95
CA ARG A 97 -19.69 16.89 -34.64
C ARG A 97 -19.54 16.74 -36.15
N VAL A 98 -20.65 16.56 -36.85
CA VAL A 98 -20.69 16.52 -38.32
C VAL A 98 -21.17 17.87 -38.81
N VAL A 99 -20.38 18.54 -39.65
CA VAL A 99 -20.72 19.85 -40.22
C VAL A 99 -21.39 19.62 -41.57
N GLY A 100 -22.55 20.24 -41.81
CA GLY A 100 -23.25 20.20 -43.09
C GLY A 100 -24.33 19.13 -43.25
N MET A 101 -24.64 18.35 -42.21
CA MET A 101 -25.81 17.46 -42.22
C MET A 101 -27.06 18.12 -41.61
N PRO A 102 -28.26 17.89 -42.20
CA PRO A 102 -29.52 18.41 -41.68
C PRO A 102 -29.83 17.87 -40.26
N GLU A 103 -30.45 18.70 -39.42
CA GLU A 103 -30.85 18.32 -38.06
C GLU A 103 -31.83 17.12 -38.04
N SER A 104 -32.58 16.93 -39.12
CA SER A 104 -33.48 15.77 -39.31
C SER A 104 -32.74 14.43 -39.38
N CYS A 105 -31.44 14.41 -39.72
CA CYS A 105 -30.66 13.18 -39.90
C CYS A 105 -29.83 12.78 -38.67
N ILE A 106 -29.37 13.75 -37.85
CA ILE A 106 -28.45 13.49 -36.71
C ILE A 106 -29.04 13.98 -35.37
N GLY A 107 -30.24 14.53 -35.36
CA GLY A 107 -30.87 15.09 -34.17
C GLY A 107 -30.27 16.43 -33.73
N THR A 108 -30.83 16.99 -32.67
CA THR A 108 -30.68 18.40 -32.23
C THR A 108 -29.26 18.84 -31.87
N GLU A 109 -28.30 17.93 -31.72
CA GLU A 109 -26.91 18.26 -31.37
C GLU A 109 -25.91 18.14 -32.54
N ASN A 110 -26.35 17.67 -33.72
CA ASN A 110 -25.52 17.46 -34.91
C ASN A 110 -24.23 16.65 -34.63
N ARG A 111 -24.37 15.59 -33.82
CA ARG A 111 -23.28 14.71 -33.35
C ARG A 111 -23.53 13.26 -33.70
N LEU A 112 -22.53 12.62 -34.31
CA LEU A 112 -22.52 11.20 -34.62
C LEU A 112 -21.88 10.42 -33.45
N PRO A 113 -22.65 9.66 -32.63
CA PRO A 113 -22.12 8.86 -31.51
C PRO A 113 -21.25 7.68 -31.94
N GLY A 114 -21.49 7.20 -33.15
CA GLY A 114 -20.99 5.91 -33.60
C GLY A 114 -21.74 5.43 -34.83
N LEU A 115 -21.29 4.30 -35.35
CA LEU A 115 -21.94 3.53 -36.40
C LEU A 115 -22.42 2.22 -35.76
N MET A 116 -23.60 1.77 -36.15
CA MET A 116 -24.12 0.48 -35.71
C MET A 116 -24.81 -0.20 -36.87
N PHE A 117 -24.54 -1.48 -37.01
CA PHE A 117 -25.23 -2.37 -37.92
C PHE A 117 -25.38 -3.71 -37.20
N ALA A 118 -26.61 -4.10 -36.86
CA ALA A 118 -26.84 -5.28 -36.04
C ALA A 118 -25.95 -5.27 -34.78
N ASP A 119 -25.17 -6.32 -34.56
CA ASP A 119 -24.28 -6.50 -33.40
C ASP A 119 -22.94 -5.76 -33.50
N ASP A 120 -22.58 -5.26 -34.68
CA ASP A 120 -21.37 -4.46 -34.90
C ASP A 120 -21.58 -3.01 -34.49
N VAL A 121 -21.01 -2.63 -33.34
CA VAL A 121 -21.08 -1.26 -32.82
C VAL A 121 -19.70 -0.61 -32.84
N VAL A 122 -19.59 0.53 -33.52
CA VAL A 122 -18.39 1.37 -33.52
C VAL A 122 -18.72 2.69 -32.84
N LEU A 123 -18.16 2.95 -31.66
CA LEU A 123 -18.28 4.25 -31.01
C LEU A 123 -17.26 5.22 -31.57
N LEU A 124 -17.70 6.43 -31.88
CA LEU A 124 -16.91 7.49 -32.48
C LEU A 124 -16.83 8.68 -31.53
N SER A 125 -15.62 9.20 -31.28
CA SER A 125 -15.44 10.28 -30.32
C SER A 125 -14.29 11.22 -30.67
N PRO A 126 -14.39 12.53 -30.39
CA PRO A 126 -13.34 13.50 -30.70
C PRO A 126 -12.12 13.41 -29.75
N SER A 127 -12.21 12.62 -28.68
CA SER A 127 -11.09 12.38 -27.76
C SER A 127 -11.16 11.01 -27.11
N ARG A 128 -10.01 10.46 -26.72
CA ARG A 128 -9.92 9.25 -25.90
C ARG A 128 -10.76 9.34 -24.63
N HIS A 129 -10.80 10.50 -23.98
CA HIS A 129 -11.58 10.71 -22.77
C HIS A 129 -13.08 10.58 -23.04
N CYS A 130 -13.59 11.21 -24.10
CA CYS A 130 -15.00 11.13 -24.46
C CYS A 130 -15.38 9.69 -24.85
N LEU A 131 -14.49 8.95 -25.52
CA LEU A 131 -14.68 7.54 -25.84
C LEU A 131 -14.76 6.66 -24.57
N GLU A 132 -13.84 6.86 -23.62
CA GLU A 132 -13.88 6.17 -22.33
C GLU A 132 -15.14 6.51 -21.53
N ALA A 133 -15.66 7.74 -21.64
CA ALA A 133 -16.91 8.16 -21.01
C ALA A 133 -18.14 7.47 -21.63
N SER A 134 -18.19 7.33 -22.96
CA SER A 134 -19.26 6.59 -23.67
C SER A 134 -19.30 5.11 -23.30
N MET A 135 -18.13 4.48 -23.11
CA MET A 135 -18.02 3.06 -22.75
C MET A 135 -18.38 2.81 -21.27
N ARG A 136 -18.14 3.78 -20.39
CA ARG A 136 -18.46 3.71 -18.96
C ARG A 136 -19.90 4.18 -18.71
N LYS A 137 -20.86 3.41 -19.22
CA LYS A 137 -22.29 3.59 -18.92
C LYS A 137 -22.46 3.83 -17.41
N GLU A 138 -23.14 4.93 -17.05
CA GLU A 138 -23.60 5.35 -15.71
C GLU A 138 -22.85 6.44 -14.92
N MET A 139 -21.82 7.10 -15.45
CA MET A 139 -21.25 8.27 -14.76
C MET A 139 -21.96 9.55 -15.21
N ARG A 140 -23.06 9.90 -14.52
CA ARG A 140 -23.72 11.20 -14.72
C ARG A 140 -22.78 12.32 -14.26
N PRO A 141 -22.67 13.43 -15.01
CA PRO A 141 -21.84 14.55 -14.59
C PRO A 141 -22.32 15.04 -13.23
N THR A 142 -21.38 15.18 -12.31
CA THR A 142 -21.65 15.65 -10.95
C THR A 142 -20.95 16.98 -10.75
N TYR A 143 -21.74 18.03 -10.53
CA TYR A 143 -21.21 19.36 -10.26
C TYR A 143 -20.85 19.45 -8.79
N ALA A 144 -19.65 19.95 -8.50
CA ALA A 144 -19.16 20.10 -7.15
C ALA A 144 -18.65 21.52 -6.92
N CYS A 145 -18.94 22.07 -5.75
CA CYS A 145 -18.35 23.32 -5.27
C CYS A 145 -17.72 23.06 -3.91
N PHE A 146 -16.39 23.16 -3.86
CA PHE A 146 -15.62 23.13 -2.63
C PHE A 146 -15.59 24.53 -2.03
N ILE A 147 -15.92 24.62 -0.75
CA ILE A 147 -16.06 25.87 0.00
C ILE A 147 -15.11 25.80 1.20
N ASP A 148 -14.21 26.78 1.26
CA ASP A 148 -13.29 27.01 2.39
C ASP A 148 -13.78 28.26 3.13
N LEU A 149 -14.03 28.12 4.43
CA LEU A 149 -14.44 29.23 5.29
C LEU A 149 -13.22 30.00 5.80
N ARG A 150 -13.21 31.32 5.62
CA ARG A 150 -12.09 32.17 6.01
C ARG A 150 -11.99 32.23 7.53
N LYS A 151 -10.97 31.60 8.12
CA LYS A 151 -10.73 31.59 9.58
C LYS A 151 -11.97 31.12 10.35
N ALA A 152 -12.52 29.96 9.97
CA ALA A 152 -13.82 29.49 10.44
C ALA A 152 -13.97 29.52 11.97
N PHE A 153 -12.96 29.02 12.71
CA PHE A 153 -12.98 28.97 14.16
C PHE A 153 -12.91 30.37 14.78
N ASP A 154 -12.10 31.28 14.23
CA ASP A 154 -11.91 32.64 14.76
C ASP A 154 -13.10 33.57 14.50
N ARG A 155 -14.02 33.16 13.62
CA ARG A 155 -15.10 34.02 13.12
C ARG A 155 -16.48 33.73 13.67
N VAL A 156 -16.65 32.64 14.42
CA VAL A 156 -17.94 32.26 15.01
C VAL A 156 -18.46 33.38 15.94
N PRO A 157 -19.60 34.03 15.63
CA PRO A 157 -20.19 35.01 16.54
C PRO A 157 -20.76 34.30 17.78
N HIS A 158 -20.40 34.75 18.98
CA HIS A 158 -20.80 34.08 20.23
C HIS A 158 -22.32 34.03 20.42
N GLU A 159 -23.02 35.13 20.15
CA GLU A 159 -24.49 35.18 20.25
C GLU A 159 -25.18 34.25 19.25
N ALA A 160 -24.65 34.16 18.02
CA ALA A 160 -25.17 33.21 17.03
C ALA A 160 -24.95 31.76 17.48
N LEU A 161 -23.78 31.46 18.05
CA LEU A 161 -23.47 30.16 18.65
C LEU A 161 -24.45 29.82 19.80
N PHE A 162 -24.65 30.73 20.76
CA PHE A 162 -25.55 30.46 21.89
C PHE A 162 -27.00 30.27 21.47
N ARG A 163 -27.50 31.10 20.55
CA ARG A 163 -28.83 30.89 19.96
C ARG A 163 -28.93 29.54 19.26
N LYS A 164 -27.85 29.09 18.60
CA LYS A 164 -27.80 27.77 17.98
C LYS A 164 -27.89 26.66 19.02
N LEU A 165 -27.10 26.73 20.10
CA LEU A 165 -27.17 25.77 21.20
C LEU A 165 -28.58 25.72 21.82
N GLU A 166 -29.20 26.88 22.07
CA GLU A 166 -30.58 26.96 22.56
C GLU A 166 -31.59 26.29 21.62
N SER A 167 -31.44 26.50 20.30
CA SER A 167 -32.30 25.89 19.27
C SER A 167 -32.17 24.37 19.21
N LEU A 168 -31.01 23.84 19.58
CA LEU A 168 -30.74 22.41 19.70
C LEU A 168 -31.24 21.82 21.04
N GLY A 169 -31.84 22.64 21.90
CA GLY A 169 -32.37 22.22 23.20
C GLY A 169 -31.38 22.32 24.37
N ILE A 170 -30.16 22.85 24.15
CA ILE A 170 -29.18 23.07 25.21
C ILE A 170 -29.57 24.34 25.98
N ARG A 171 -30.02 24.16 27.22
CA ARG A 171 -30.58 25.25 28.06
C ARG A 171 -30.07 25.15 29.51
N GLY A 172 -30.47 26.11 30.34
CA GLY A 172 -30.21 26.12 31.78
C GLY A 172 -28.71 26.19 32.11
N ARG A 173 -28.29 25.47 33.16
CA ARG A 173 -26.91 25.52 33.68
C ARG A 173 -25.83 25.22 32.64
N CYS A 174 -26.10 24.33 31.69
CA CYS A 174 -25.13 23.97 30.64
C CYS A 174 -24.88 25.15 29.68
N LEU A 175 -25.95 25.83 29.25
CA LEU A 175 -25.82 27.00 28.39
C LEU A 175 -25.17 28.18 29.14
N GLU A 176 -25.56 28.41 30.39
CA GLU A 176 -24.97 29.45 31.23
C GLU A 176 -23.48 29.20 31.52
N PHE A 177 -23.07 27.93 31.64
CA PHE A 177 -21.65 27.58 31.69
C PHE A 177 -20.90 28.04 30.44
N TYR A 178 -21.41 27.76 29.23
CA TYR A 178 -20.76 28.22 28.01
C TYR A 178 -20.81 29.75 27.87
N ARG A 179 -21.93 30.40 28.19
CA ARG A 179 -22.01 31.87 28.21
C ARG A 179 -20.99 32.47 29.16
N GLY A 180 -20.90 31.94 30.38
CA GLY A 180 -19.92 32.35 31.38
C GLY A 180 -18.49 32.11 30.92
N LEU A 181 -18.23 31.00 30.22
CA LEU A 181 -16.91 30.68 29.68
C LEU A 181 -16.46 31.76 28.69
N TYR A 182 -17.32 32.20 27.77
CA TYR A 182 -16.95 33.20 26.77
C TYR A 182 -17.11 34.66 27.25
N ARG A 183 -17.93 34.92 28.28
CA ARG A 183 -18.14 36.25 28.88
C ARG A 183 -16.81 36.83 29.37
N SER A 184 -16.48 38.05 28.92
CA SER A 184 -15.27 38.78 29.33
C SER A 184 -13.96 38.01 29.13
N SER A 185 -13.89 37.19 28.09
CA SER A 185 -12.64 36.52 27.70
C SER A 185 -11.64 37.53 27.15
N TRP A 186 -10.37 37.44 27.55
CA TRP A 186 -9.27 38.25 27.01
C TRP A 186 -8.22 37.34 26.40
N THR A 187 -7.49 37.85 25.41
CA THR A 187 -6.40 37.13 24.77
C THR A 187 -5.19 38.04 24.55
N GLN A 188 -4.01 37.42 24.48
CA GLN A 188 -2.73 38.06 24.20
C GLN A 188 -1.99 37.23 23.15
N VAL A 189 -1.25 37.90 22.27
CA VAL A 189 -0.47 37.26 21.22
C VAL A 189 1.01 37.35 21.57
N SER A 190 1.69 36.20 21.60
CA SER A 190 3.15 36.14 21.76
C SER A 190 3.84 36.23 20.40
N SER A 191 4.81 37.15 20.28
CA SER A 191 5.68 37.23 19.11
C SER A 191 6.88 36.30 19.25
N ARG A 192 7.00 35.32 18.34
CA ARG A 192 8.16 34.39 18.31
C ARG A 192 9.50 35.07 18.00
N ILE A 193 9.50 36.33 17.59
CA ILE A 193 10.72 37.07 17.22
C ILE A 193 11.29 37.82 18.43
N SER A 194 10.44 38.20 19.39
CA SER A 194 10.80 39.08 20.50
C SER A 194 10.47 38.50 21.88
N ASP A 195 9.81 37.34 21.95
CA ASP A 195 9.26 36.75 23.18
C ASP A 195 8.41 37.72 24.03
N THR A 196 7.93 38.81 23.44
CA THR A 196 7.05 39.77 24.08
C THR A 196 5.57 39.45 23.80
N LEU A 197 4.72 39.67 24.80
CA LEU A 197 3.28 39.57 24.67
C LEU A 197 2.68 40.90 24.19
N SER A 198 1.64 40.81 23.36
CA SER A 198 0.80 41.96 23.07
C SER A 198 0.04 42.42 24.31
N PRO A 199 -0.46 43.68 24.34
CA PRO A 199 -1.51 44.06 25.27
C PRO A 199 -2.69 43.08 25.18
N ALA A 200 -3.35 42.86 26.32
CA ALA A 200 -4.56 42.04 26.36
C ALA A 200 -5.69 42.77 25.63
N PHE A 201 -6.42 42.03 24.79
CA PHE A 201 -7.60 42.54 24.10
C PHE A 201 -8.78 41.57 24.27
N PRO A 202 -10.02 42.07 24.24
CA PRO A 202 -11.19 41.23 24.45
C PRO A 202 -11.38 40.24 23.29
N PHE A 203 -11.69 39.00 23.63
CA PHE A 203 -11.98 37.93 22.69
C PHE A 203 -13.48 37.94 22.37
N CYS A 204 -13.89 38.80 21.44
CA CYS A 204 -15.30 39.07 21.13
C CYS A 204 -15.92 38.10 20.11
N ARG A 205 -15.11 37.30 19.41
CA ARG A 205 -15.56 36.42 18.32
C ARG A 205 -14.64 35.21 18.20
N GLY A 206 -15.23 34.10 17.81
CA GLY A 206 -14.57 32.83 17.56
C GLY A 206 -14.71 31.84 18.70
N VAL A 207 -14.47 30.57 18.41
CA VAL A 207 -14.31 29.53 19.42
C VAL A 207 -12.84 29.48 19.87
N ARG A 208 -12.58 29.08 21.12
CA ARG A 208 -11.22 29.07 21.68
C ARG A 208 -10.37 27.97 21.04
N GLN A 209 -9.38 28.32 20.21
CA GLN A 209 -8.49 27.33 19.61
C GLN A 209 -7.66 26.63 20.71
N GLY A 210 -7.65 25.30 20.71
CA GLY A 210 -7.00 24.48 21.74
C GLY A 210 -7.90 24.06 22.90
N ASP A 211 -9.09 24.67 23.04
CA ASP A 211 -10.11 24.20 23.99
C ASP A 211 -10.74 22.88 23.48
N PRO A 212 -10.81 21.82 24.31
CA PRO A 212 -11.39 20.53 23.93
C PRO A 212 -12.85 20.60 23.45
N SER A 213 -13.62 21.60 23.90
CA SER A 213 -15.03 21.77 23.54
C SER A 213 -15.25 22.52 22.22
N SER A 214 -14.30 23.34 21.79
CA SER A 214 -14.43 24.21 20.62
C SER A 214 -14.76 23.48 19.31
N PRO A 215 -14.15 22.32 18.98
CA PRO A 215 -14.51 21.58 17.77
C PRO A 215 -15.98 21.13 17.78
N LEU A 216 -16.48 20.66 18.92
CA LEU A 216 -17.87 20.25 19.06
C LEU A 216 -18.82 21.45 18.94
N LEU A 217 -18.49 22.58 19.57
CA LEU A 217 -19.27 23.81 19.47
C LEU A 217 -19.34 24.30 18.02
N PHE A 218 -18.24 24.22 17.28
CA PHE A 218 -18.21 24.56 15.86
C PHE A 218 -19.07 23.60 15.01
N ASP A 219 -18.96 22.29 15.25
CA ASP A 219 -19.78 21.29 14.55
C ASP A 219 -21.28 21.54 14.79
N LEU A 220 -21.69 21.81 16.04
CA LEU A 220 -23.08 22.14 16.39
C LEU A 220 -23.55 23.45 15.74
N PHE A 221 -22.65 24.43 15.61
CA PHE A 221 -22.91 25.72 14.98
C PHE A 221 -23.25 25.59 13.50
N ILE A 222 -22.51 24.77 12.76
CA ILE A 222 -22.59 24.67 11.28
C ILE A 222 -23.47 23.51 10.77
N ASN A 223 -23.92 22.61 11.64
CA ASN A 223 -24.50 21.30 11.25
C ASN A 223 -25.69 21.36 10.27
N ASP A 224 -26.50 22.42 10.30
CA ASP A 224 -27.68 22.60 9.45
C ASP A 224 -27.42 23.35 8.13
N LEU A 225 -26.16 23.73 7.85
CA LEU A 225 -25.75 24.48 6.64
C LEU A 225 -26.33 23.89 5.34
N LEU A 226 -26.37 22.56 5.23
CA LEU A 226 -26.79 21.86 4.01
C LEU A 226 -28.26 21.46 3.97
N GLU A 227 -29.06 21.76 5.01
CA GLU A 227 -30.46 21.32 5.07
C GLU A 227 -31.29 21.91 3.91
N GLN A 228 -31.14 23.21 3.65
CA GLN A 228 -31.85 23.89 2.56
C GLN A 228 -31.33 23.52 1.16
N CYS A 229 -30.17 22.87 1.08
CA CYS A 229 -29.59 22.42 -0.19
C CYS A 229 -30.10 21.04 -0.62
N ARG A 230 -30.78 20.29 0.26
CA ARG A 230 -31.23 18.90 -0.01
C ARG A 230 -32.02 18.74 -1.32
N PRO A 231 -32.99 19.61 -1.67
CA PRO A 231 -33.73 19.48 -2.92
C PRO A 231 -32.85 19.53 -4.17
N PHE A 232 -31.70 20.19 -4.08
CA PHE A 232 -30.75 20.36 -5.18
C PHE A 232 -29.62 19.32 -5.17
N GLY A 233 -29.62 18.41 -4.19
CA GLY A 233 -28.63 17.37 -4.01
C GLY A 233 -28.69 16.24 -5.05
N ILE A 234 -27.69 15.39 -5.02
CA ILE A 234 -27.59 14.22 -5.91
C ILE A 234 -28.45 13.09 -5.38
N ARG A 235 -29.26 12.49 -6.25
CA ARG A 235 -29.95 11.23 -5.97
C ARG A 235 -29.04 10.05 -6.29
N VAL A 236 -28.85 9.14 -5.34
CA VAL A 236 -28.16 7.86 -5.59
C VAL A 236 -29.12 6.91 -6.28
N VAL A 237 -28.79 6.55 -7.53
CA VAL A 237 -29.64 5.74 -8.41
C VAL A 237 -29.94 4.38 -7.78
N GLY A 238 -31.22 4.04 -7.59
CA GLY A 238 -31.65 2.72 -7.12
C GLY A 238 -31.53 2.50 -5.62
N MET A 239 -31.11 3.51 -4.84
CA MET A 239 -31.18 3.46 -3.38
C MET A 239 -32.62 3.75 -2.95
N PRO A 240 -33.25 2.89 -2.12
CA PRO A 240 -34.61 3.13 -1.64
C PRO A 240 -34.68 4.47 -0.91
N GLU A 241 -35.86 5.06 -0.85
CA GLU A 241 -36.12 6.23 0.00
C GLU A 241 -35.95 5.79 1.45
N SER A 242 -34.73 5.94 1.96
CA SER A 242 -34.33 5.52 3.28
C SER A 242 -34.73 6.57 4.30
N THR A 243 -35.50 6.11 5.29
CA THR A 243 -35.77 6.75 6.57
C THR A 243 -34.47 6.95 7.36
N MET A 244 -33.78 8.06 7.13
CA MET A 244 -33.12 8.70 8.27
C MET A 244 -34.22 9.25 9.18
N VAL A 245 -34.04 9.16 10.49
CA VAL A 245 -34.86 9.88 11.47
C VAL A 245 -34.84 11.36 11.07
N GLY A 246 -35.95 11.84 10.49
CA GLY A 246 -36.15 13.23 10.08
C GLY A 246 -35.94 13.62 8.61
N SER A 247 -35.82 12.70 7.63
CA SER A 247 -35.76 13.14 6.21
C SER A 247 -36.58 12.31 5.23
N THR A 248 -37.34 13.01 4.38
CA THR A 248 -38.29 12.48 3.39
C THR A 248 -37.72 12.27 1.98
N GLU A 249 -36.49 12.73 1.67
CA GLU A 249 -35.90 12.59 0.34
C GLU A 249 -34.47 12.01 0.34
N ASN A 250 -34.24 11.04 -0.56
CA ASN A 250 -32.94 10.39 -0.78
C ASN A 250 -31.97 11.21 -1.65
N ARG A 251 -31.66 12.44 -1.22
CA ARG A 251 -30.73 13.35 -1.91
C ARG A 251 -29.56 13.74 -1.01
N LEU A 252 -28.34 13.68 -1.56
CA LEU A 252 -27.11 14.13 -0.93
C LEU A 252 -26.76 15.54 -1.41
N PRO A 253 -26.98 16.60 -0.59
CA PRO A 253 -26.64 17.97 -0.96
C PRO A 253 -25.14 18.24 -0.96
N GLY A 254 -24.36 17.46 -0.22
CA GLY A 254 -22.95 17.74 0.00
C GLY A 254 -22.36 16.94 1.16
N LEU A 255 -21.08 17.16 1.43
CA LEU A 255 -20.36 16.60 2.57
C LEU A 255 -19.74 17.74 3.38
N MET A 256 -19.66 17.57 4.69
CA MET A 256 -19.02 18.50 5.61
C MET A 256 -18.05 17.76 6.50
N PHE A 257 -16.88 18.36 6.72
CA PHE A 257 -15.92 17.94 7.71
C PHE A 257 -15.31 19.18 8.35
N ALA A 258 -15.74 19.52 9.56
CA ALA A 258 -15.46 20.82 10.16
C ALA A 258 -15.75 21.96 9.16
N ASP A 259 -14.74 22.75 8.79
CA ASP A 259 -14.83 23.89 7.88
C ASP A 259 -14.74 23.53 6.39
N ASP A 260 -14.34 22.30 6.06
CA ASP A 260 -14.29 21.80 4.68
C ASP A 260 -15.69 21.37 4.22
N VAL A 261 -16.33 22.18 3.37
CA VAL A 261 -17.65 21.92 2.82
C VAL A 261 -17.55 21.63 1.33
N VAL A 262 -18.26 20.60 0.86
CA VAL A 262 -18.42 20.33 -0.58
C VAL A 262 -19.89 20.19 -0.91
N LEU A 263 -20.38 21.04 -1.81
CA LEU A 263 -21.71 20.93 -2.41
C LEU A 263 -21.67 19.94 -3.57
N LEU A 264 -22.73 19.16 -3.71
CA LEU A 264 -22.87 18.11 -4.70
C LEU A 264 -24.23 18.24 -5.39
N SER A 265 -24.22 18.42 -6.71
CA SER A 265 -25.46 18.63 -7.49
C SER A 265 -25.44 17.90 -8.83
N PRO A 266 -26.62 17.42 -9.31
CA PRO A 266 -26.72 16.69 -10.57
C PRO A 266 -26.66 17.59 -11.81
N SER A 267 -26.85 18.90 -11.64
CA SER A 267 -26.87 19.87 -12.72
C SER A 267 -26.30 21.21 -12.26
N ARG A 268 -25.93 22.03 -13.24
CA ARG A 268 -25.48 23.41 -13.02
C ARG A 268 -26.50 24.23 -12.23
N HIS A 269 -27.76 24.23 -12.67
CA HIS A 269 -28.82 25.02 -12.03
C HIS A 269 -28.99 24.63 -10.56
N CYS A 270 -28.93 23.34 -10.26
CA CYS A 270 -28.98 22.84 -8.89
C CYS A 270 -27.77 23.29 -8.06
N LEU A 271 -26.56 23.32 -8.65
CA LEU A 271 -25.37 23.80 -7.95
C LEU A 271 -25.48 25.30 -7.64
N GLU A 272 -25.88 26.12 -8.62
CA GLU A 272 -26.08 27.57 -8.43
C GLU A 272 -27.14 27.85 -7.35
N ALA A 273 -28.24 27.09 -7.33
CA ALA A 273 -29.25 27.19 -6.29
C ALA A 273 -28.70 26.81 -4.91
N SER A 274 -27.89 25.74 -4.82
CA SER A 274 -27.25 25.33 -3.57
C SER A 274 -26.27 26.37 -3.05
N MET A 275 -25.44 26.93 -3.95
CA MET A 275 -24.49 28.00 -3.62
C MET A 275 -25.21 29.25 -3.10
N ARG A 276 -26.36 29.61 -3.67
CA ARG A 276 -27.18 30.73 -3.18
C ARG A 276 -27.69 30.49 -1.76
N LYS A 277 -28.20 29.28 -1.48
CA LYS A 277 -28.65 28.91 -0.13
C LYS A 277 -27.54 28.91 0.90
N VAL A 278 -26.36 28.40 0.53
CA VAL A 278 -25.17 28.51 1.39
C VAL A 278 -24.77 29.97 1.60
N SER A 279 -24.80 30.80 0.55
CA SER A 279 -24.48 32.23 0.66
C SER A 279 -25.43 32.96 1.61
N GLU A 280 -26.74 32.74 1.49
CA GLU A 280 -27.77 33.29 2.40
C GLU A 280 -27.51 32.86 3.85
N TYR A 281 -27.26 31.57 4.07
CA TYR A 281 -27.02 31.01 5.39
C TYR A 281 -25.73 31.53 6.03
N LEU A 282 -24.60 31.52 5.31
CA LEU A 282 -23.33 32.02 5.83
C LEU A 282 -23.38 33.52 6.13
N THR A 283 -24.12 34.29 5.33
CA THR A 283 -24.34 35.72 5.59
C THR A 283 -25.13 35.92 6.88
N LYS A 284 -26.18 35.12 7.12
CA LYS A 284 -26.94 35.14 8.38
C LYS A 284 -26.08 34.79 9.59
N LEU A 285 -25.12 33.89 9.43
CA LEU A 285 -24.17 33.51 10.48
C LEU A 285 -22.93 34.41 10.57
N GLU A 286 -22.86 35.47 9.76
CA GLU A 286 -21.72 36.39 9.67
C GLU A 286 -20.37 35.67 9.40
N MET A 287 -20.44 34.58 8.65
CA MET A 287 -19.30 33.76 8.22
C MET A 287 -18.88 34.18 6.81
N GLU A 288 -17.58 34.27 6.57
CA GLU A 288 -17.02 34.66 5.27
C GLU A 288 -16.39 33.47 4.54
N VAL A 289 -16.60 33.39 3.23
CA VAL A 289 -15.90 32.45 2.36
C VAL A 289 -14.53 32.97 1.93
N GLY A 290 -13.55 32.07 1.92
CA GLY A 290 -12.22 32.27 1.36
C GLY A 290 -12.22 31.97 -0.14
N ALA A 291 -12.83 32.82 -0.96
CA ALA A 291 -13.09 32.58 -2.40
C ALA A 291 -11.88 32.05 -3.20
N SER A 292 -10.66 32.50 -2.90
CA SER A 292 -9.43 32.04 -3.57
C SER A 292 -9.05 30.59 -3.29
N LYS A 293 -9.55 30.01 -2.19
CA LYS A 293 -9.33 28.61 -1.81
C LYS A 293 -10.51 27.72 -2.19
N CYS A 294 -11.69 28.29 -2.42
CA CYS A 294 -12.84 27.59 -2.97
C CYS A 294 -12.56 27.12 -4.41
N GLY A 295 -13.36 26.18 -4.91
CA GLY A 295 -13.24 25.74 -6.29
C GLY A 295 -14.49 25.05 -6.81
N VAL A 296 -14.89 25.36 -8.05
CA VAL A 296 -15.98 24.68 -8.75
C VAL A 296 -15.40 23.69 -9.76
N THR A 297 -15.94 22.47 -9.80
CA THR A 297 -15.56 21.48 -10.81
C THR A 297 -16.76 20.61 -11.22
N VAL A 298 -16.57 19.81 -12.26
CA VAL A 298 -17.54 18.80 -12.66
C VAL A 298 -16.83 17.46 -12.77
N PHE A 299 -17.31 16.48 -12.01
CA PHE A 299 -16.84 15.11 -12.11
C PHE A 299 -17.51 14.40 -13.27
N HIS A 300 -16.73 13.69 -14.09
CA HIS A 300 -17.22 12.93 -15.25
C HIS A 300 -18.04 13.79 -16.23
N GLY A 301 -17.65 15.07 -16.35
CA GLY A 301 -18.25 16.04 -17.26
C GLY A 301 -17.21 16.92 -17.94
N CYS A 302 -17.64 17.82 -18.81
CA CYS A 302 -16.76 18.72 -19.54
C CYS A 302 -16.52 20.01 -18.75
N VAL A 303 -15.29 20.17 -18.22
CA VAL A 303 -14.89 21.35 -17.44
C VAL A 303 -14.99 22.65 -18.26
N ASP A 304 -14.72 22.60 -19.57
CA ASP A 304 -14.83 23.79 -20.42
C ASP A 304 -16.25 24.35 -20.51
N LYS A 305 -17.28 23.51 -20.33
CA LYS A 305 -18.68 23.98 -20.23
C LYS A 305 -18.92 24.77 -18.94
N VAL A 306 -18.20 24.41 -17.86
CA VAL A 306 -18.26 25.06 -16.55
C VAL A 306 -17.49 26.38 -16.56
N ARG A 307 -16.35 26.44 -17.27
CA ARG A 307 -15.50 27.64 -17.39
C ARG A 307 -16.15 28.83 -18.09
N ARG A 308 -17.07 28.60 -19.02
CA ARG A 308 -17.74 29.66 -19.80
C ARG A 308 -18.69 30.54 -18.99
N ARG A 309 -18.72 30.38 -17.67
CA ARG A 309 -19.70 31.01 -16.77
C ARG A 309 -19.00 31.48 -15.51
N GLN A 310 -19.55 32.54 -14.93
CA GLN A 310 -19.14 33.04 -13.63
C GLN A 310 -19.90 32.29 -12.54
N TRP A 311 -19.18 31.89 -11.49
CA TRP A 311 -19.71 31.19 -10.34
C TRP A 311 -19.53 32.09 -9.14
N GLN A 312 -20.62 32.44 -8.45
CA GLN A 312 -20.56 33.40 -7.36
C GLN A 312 -21.03 32.81 -6.04
N LEU A 313 -20.31 33.15 -4.98
CA LEU A 313 -20.64 32.80 -3.59
C LEU A 313 -20.37 34.03 -2.72
N GLN A 314 -21.38 34.52 -2.00
CA GLN A 314 -21.32 35.81 -1.28
C GLN A 314 -20.87 36.98 -2.18
N GLY A 315 -21.33 37.00 -3.44
CA GLY A 315 -20.94 38.01 -4.43
C GLY A 315 -19.48 37.93 -4.90
N LYS A 316 -18.71 36.94 -4.46
CA LYS A 316 -17.32 36.71 -4.88
C LYS A 316 -17.25 35.65 -5.97
N ASP A 317 -16.44 35.88 -6.99
CA ASP A 317 -16.20 34.90 -8.04
C ASP A 317 -15.36 33.73 -7.52
N ILE A 318 -15.82 32.51 -7.81
CA ILE A 318 -15.19 31.25 -7.41
C ILE A 318 -14.51 30.63 -8.64
N PRO A 319 -13.22 30.25 -8.54
CA PRO A 319 -12.49 29.72 -9.69
C PRO A 319 -12.99 28.32 -10.08
N VAL A 320 -12.98 28.06 -11.39
CA VAL A 320 -13.25 26.71 -11.94
C VAL A 320 -11.93 25.94 -12.00
N VAL A 321 -11.89 24.78 -11.35
CA VAL A 321 -10.67 23.98 -11.16
C VAL A 321 -10.80 22.59 -11.79
N GLU A 322 -9.71 22.08 -12.37
CA GLU A 322 -9.61 20.69 -12.84
C GLU A 322 -9.10 19.75 -11.74
N GLU A 323 -8.31 20.29 -10.81
CA GLU A 323 -7.70 19.58 -9.68
C GLU A 323 -8.02 20.33 -8.37
N TYR A 324 -8.40 19.59 -7.33
CA TYR A 324 -8.67 20.16 -6.00
C TYR A 324 -8.16 19.25 -4.89
N ARG A 325 -7.57 19.83 -3.84
CA ARG A 325 -7.11 19.08 -2.66
C ARG A 325 -8.20 19.10 -1.60
N TYR A 326 -8.84 17.95 -1.39
CA TYR A 326 -9.89 17.78 -0.38
C TYR A 326 -9.43 16.82 0.71
N LEU A 327 -9.43 17.24 1.99
CA LEU A 327 -8.97 16.45 3.15
C LEU A 327 -7.57 15.82 2.94
N GLY A 328 -6.70 16.56 2.26
CA GLY A 328 -5.34 16.11 1.93
C GLY A 328 -5.25 15.09 0.79
N ILE A 329 -6.34 14.77 0.09
CA ILE A 329 -6.36 13.94 -1.11
C ILE A 329 -6.50 14.83 -2.34
N ASP A 330 -5.62 14.69 -3.32
CA ASP A 330 -5.65 15.45 -4.57
C ASP A 330 -6.59 14.76 -5.56
N LEU A 331 -7.72 15.39 -5.87
CA LEU A 331 -8.76 14.89 -6.78
C LEU A 331 -8.67 15.63 -8.12
N ASN A 332 -8.91 14.92 -9.22
CA ASN A 332 -9.13 15.54 -10.54
C ASN A 332 -10.59 15.37 -10.98
N CYS A 333 -11.00 16.09 -12.03
CA CYS A 333 -12.35 16.02 -12.60
C CYS A 333 -12.78 14.62 -13.06
N ASN A 334 -11.85 13.66 -13.16
CA ASN A 334 -12.12 12.28 -13.56
C ASN A 334 -12.13 11.30 -12.38
N LEU A 335 -11.87 11.77 -11.16
CA LEU A 335 -11.67 10.94 -9.97
C LEU A 335 -10.69 9.78 -10.24
N ASP A 336 -9.62 10.05 -10.98
CA ASP A 336 -8.59 9.05 -11.32
C ASP A 336 -7.78 8.67 -10.06
N GLU A 337 -7.96 7.43 -9.63
CA GLU A 337 -7.19 6.83 -8.53
C GLU A 337 -5.68 6.87 -8.83
N GLY A 338 -5.28 6.67 -10.09
CA GLY A 338 -3.89 6.69 -10.53
C GLY A 338 -3.23 8.07 -10.42
N PHE A 339 -3.98 9.15 -10.70
CA PHE A 339 -3.58 10.52 -10.45
C PHE A 339 -3.38 10.78 -8.94
N THR A 340 -4.38 10.40 -8.14
CA THR A 340 -4.34 10.54 -6.67
C THR A 340 -3.10 9.88 -6.07
N VAL A 341 -2.83 8.62 -6.45
CA VAL A 341 -1.67 7.86 -5.99
C VAL A 341 -0.34 8.52 -6.39
N ARG A 342 -0.25 9.08 -7.61
CA ARG A 342 0.97 9.78 -8.07
C ARG A 342 1.24 11.04 -7.23
N ARG A 343 0.21 11.85 -6.97
CA ARG A 343 0.33 13.05 -6.11
C ARG A 343 0.72 12.67 -4.68
N GLN A 344 0.14 11.60 -4.14
CA GLN A 344 0.52 11.09 -2.81
C GLN A 344 1.99 10.67 -2.74
N ILE A 345 2.48 9.96 -3.76
CA ILE A 345 3.90 9.59 -3.87
C ILE A 345 4.80 10.83 -3.96
N GLN A 346 4.39 11.86 -4.71
CA GLN A 346 5.15 13.11 -4.82
C GLN A 346 5.31 13.79 -3.45
N ARG A 347 4.22 13.88 -2.67
CA ARG A 347 4.25 14.45 -1.31
C ARG A 347 5.06 13.60 -0.35
N TYR A 348 4.98 12.29 -0.46
CA TYR A 348 5.85 11.39 0.29
C TYR A 348 7.33 11.64 -0.03
N ARG A 349 7.69 11.80 -1.31
CA ARG A 349 9.07 12.08 -1.72
C ARG A 349 9.60 13.40 -1.16
N GLN A 350 8.77 14.43 -1.09
CA GLN A 350 9.13 15.70 -0.43
C GLN A 350 9.46 15.48 1.05
N LYS A 351 8.61 14.76 1.78
CA LYS A 351 8.87 14.41 3.19
C LYS A 351 10.10 13.51 3.35
N LEU A 352 10.29 12.54 2.46
CA LEU A 352 11.45 11.65 2.45
C LEU A 352 12.73 12.46 2.24
N HIS A 353 12.72 13.45 1.34
CA HIS A 353 13.88 14.30 1.10
C HIS A 353 14.30 15.02 2.37
N MET A 354 13.35 15.63 3.09
CA MET A 354 13.62 16.27 4.39
C MET A 354 14.13 15.27 5.45
N ALA A 355 13.63 14.03 5.45
CA ALA A 355 14.04 12.99 6.39
C ALA A 355 15.35 12.28 5.99
N THR A 356 15.85 12.46 4.77
CA THR A 356 16.99 11.70 4.23
C THR A 356 18.27 11.84 5.06
N PRO A 357 18.69 13.05 5.52
CA PRO A 357 19.88 13.20 6.35
C PRO A 357 19.80 12.37 7.63
N PHE A 358 18.63 12.36 8.27
CA PHE A 358 18.37 11.57 9.47
C PHE A 358 18.39 10.05 9.17
N LEU A 359 17.71 9.61 8.12
CA LEU A 359 17.63 8.19 7.77
C LEU A 359 18.97 7.58 7.34
N ARG A 360 19.87 8.38 6.75
CA ARG A 360 21.19 7.92 6.31
C ARG A 360 22.25 8.00 7.40
N ASN A 361 21.98 8.66 8.52
CA ASN A 361 22.95 8.81 9.59
C ASN A 361 23.16 7.47 10.32
N GLY A 362 24.30 6.83 10.05
CA GLY A 362 24.67 5.55 10.68
C GLY A 362 25.01 5.65 12.17
N ARG A 363 25.18 6.86 12.72
CA ARG A 363 25.35 7.07 14.17
C ARG A 363 24.04 6.91 14.93
N ILE A 364 22.90 7.01 14.25
CA ILE A 364 21.59 6.85 14.86
C ILE A 364 21.20 5.37 14.78
N PRO A 365 20.83 4.73 15.90
CA PRO A 365 20.35 3.36 15.92
C PRO A 365 19.27 3.12 14.86
N MET A 366 19.35 1.96 14.20
CA MET A 366 18.46 1.62 13.10
C MET A 366 16.99 1.59 13.54
N ASP A 367 16.69 1.11 14.76
CA ASP A 367 15.32 1.10 15.26
C ASP A 367 14.71 2.51 15.38
N LEU A 368 15.46 3.50 15.86
CA LEU A 368 14.97 4.88 15.93
C LEU A 368 14.67 5.44 14.54
N ARG A 369 15.54 5.17 13.57
CA ARG A 369 15.31 5.56 12.16
C ARG A 369 14.07 4.87 11.60
N LEU A 370 13.90 3.59 11.89
CA LEU A 370 12.76 2.79 11.49
C LEU A 370 11.45 3.25 12.17
N ARG A 371 11.50 3.70 13.43
CA ARG A 371 10.36 4.24 14.16
C ARG A 371 9.84 5.51 13.51
N VAL A 372 10.72 6.40 13.05
CA VAL A 372 10.33 7.59 12.25
C VAL A 372 9.69 7.17 10.92
N VAL A 373 10.22 6.15 10.25
CA VAL A 373 9.58 5.61 9.03
C VAL A 373 8.17 5.11 9.34
N LYS A 374 8.00 4.30 10.39
CA LYS A 374 6.71 3.69 10.78
C LYS A 374 5.68 4.72 11.24
N SER A 375 6.10 5.75 11.98
CA SER A 375 5.20 6.75 12.61
C SER A 375 4.93 7.98 11.75
N CYS A 376 5.88 8.43 10.94
CA CYS A 376 5.75 9.68 10.17
C CYS A 376 5.63 9.45 8.66
N LEU A 377 6.53 8.65 8.08
CA LEU A 377 6.60 8.50 6.62
C LEU A 377 5.55 7.54 6.08
N LEU A 378 5.40 6.36 6.69
CA LEU A 378 4.49 5.32 6.23
C LEU A 378 3.01 5.76 6.29
N PRO A 379 2.50 6.43 7.34
CA PRO A 379 1.14 6.97 7.32
C PRO A 379 0.94 8.00 6.21
N SER A 380 1.96 8.81 5.93
CA SER A 380 1.93 9.77 4.83
C SER A 380 1.95 9.09 3.47
N LEU A 381 2.54 7.90 3.30
CA LEU A 381 2.51 7.17 2.04
C LEU A 381 1.14 6.55 1.77
N LEU A 382 0.50 6.06 2.84
CA LEU A 382 -0.72 5.25 2.77
C LEU A 382 -2.02 6.04 2.96
N TRP A 383 -1.94 7.37 3.04
CA TRP A 383 -3.11 8.24 3.20
C TRP A 383 -4.11 8.04 2.05
N GLY A 384 -5.39 7.82 2.39
CA GLY A 384 -6.47 7.59 1.42
C GLY A 384 -6.53 6.18 0.81
N SER A 385 -5.61 5.29 1.17
CA SER A 385 -5.56 3.91 0.63
C SER A 385 -6.75 3.03 1.03
N GLU A 386 -7.56 3.47 1.98
CA GLU A 386 -8.85 2.91 2.31
C GLU A 386 -9.80 2.91 1.09
N TRP A 387 -9.73 3.93 0.22
CA TRP A 387 -10.59 4.09 -0.95
C TRP A 387 -10.09 3.28 -2.17
N TRP A 388 -8.89 3.58 -2.66
CA TRP A 388 -8.28 3.00 -3.88
C TRP A 388 -7.44 1.74 -3.64
N GLY A 389 -7.46 1.20 -2.41
CA GLY A 389 -6.62 0.08 -2.01
C GLY A 389 -6.90 -1.24 -2.74
N MET A 390 -6.06 -2.27 -2.52
CA MET A 390 -6.20 -3.60 -3.14
C MET A 390 -6.06 -3.63 -4.68
N HIS A 391 -5.50 -2.57 -5.28
CA HIS A 391 -5.11 -2.53 -6.69
C HIS A 391 -3.61 -2.80 -6.87
N GLN A 392 -3.24 -3.83 -7.62
CA GLN A 392 -1.85 -4.29 -7.72
C GLN A 392 -0.92 -3.23 -8.33
N LEU A 393 -1.36 -2.52 -9.37
CA LEU A 393 -0.55 -1.48 -10.02
C LEU A 393 -0.24 -0.30 -9.09
N HIS A 394 -1.20 0.13 -8.26
CA HIS A 394 -0.98 1.19 -7.28
C HIS A 394 0.01 0.69 -6.23
N ALA A 395 -0.25 -0.47 -5.65
CA ALA A 395 0.60 -1.01 -4.61
C ALA A 395 2.05 -1.23 -5.07
N LYS A 396 2.29 -1.69 -6.31
CA LYS A 396 3.64 -1.76 -6.90
C LYS A 396 4.35 -0.40 -6.91
N ARG A 397 3.65 0.68 -7.30
CA ARG A 397 4.23 2.06 -7.31
C ARG A 397 4.60 2.54 -5.92
N LEU A 398 3.72 2.32 -4.94
CA LEU A 398 3.95 2.69 -3.54
C LEU A 398 5.10 1.85 -2.94
N SER A 399 5.13 0.54 -3.18
CA SER A 399 6.20 -0.37 -2.76
C SER A 399 7.57 0.08 -3.26
N LEU A 400 7.68 0.53 -4.51
CA LEU A 400 8.97 0.97 -5.07
C LEU A 400 9.59 2.10 -4.26
N VAL A 401 8.78 3.09 -3.85
CA VAL A 401 9.27 4.25 -3.09
C VAL A 401 9.52 3.91 -1.62
N LEU A 402 8.69 3.03 -1.04
CA LEU A 402 8.97 2.51 0.31
C LEU A 402 10.27 1.70 0.32
N ASN A 403 10.50 0.81 -0.65
CA ASN A 403 11.72 0.01 -0.76
C ASN A 403 12.98 0.90 -0.82
N GLN A 404 12.92 2.02 -1.54
CA GLN A 404 14.01 3.01 -1.56
C GLN A 404 14.28 3.58 -0.16
N THR A 405 13.23 3.89 0.59
CA THR A 405 13.31 4.40 1.97
C THR A 405 13.93 3.37 2.91
N LEU A 406 13.47 2.12 2.84
CA LEU A 406 13.96 1.02 3.68
C LEU A 406 15.43 0.69 3.41
N ARG A 407 15.86 0.75 2.14
CA ARG A 407 17.29 0.60 1.79
C ARG A 407 18.16 1.68 2.43
N MET A 408 17.69 2.93 2.48
CA MET A 408 18.42 4.02 3.14
C MET A 408 18.56 3.77 4.66
N VAL A 409 17.53 3.22 5.31
CA VAL A 409 17.58 2.86 6.74
C VAL A 409 18.64 1.80 7.02
N VAL A 410 18.72 0.75 6.19
CA VAL A 410 19.77 -0.27 6.33
C VAL A 410 21.16 0.27 5.93
N GLY A 411 21.21 1.42 5.27
CA GLY A 411 22.45 2.06 4.81
C GLY A 411 22.98 1.48 3.49
N VAL A 412 22.07 0.95 2.67
CA VAL A 412 22.34 0.51 1.31
C VAL A 412 21.90 1.60 0.33
N HIS A 413 22.57 1.70 -0.82
CA HIS A 413 22.16 2.64 -1.86
C HIS A 413 20.69 2.39 -2.29
N ALA A 414 19.91 3.46 -2.45
CA ALA A 414 18.46 3.37 -2.68
C ALA A 414 18.09 2.57 -3.96
N LYS A 415 18.99 2.54 -4.94
CA LYS A 415 18.83 1.81 -6.21
C LYS A 415 19.52 0.44 -6.24
N HIS A 416 20.06 -0.05 -5.12
CA HIS A 416 20.76 -1.33 -5.09
C HIS A 416 19.82 -2.49 -5.47
N THR A 417 20.22 -3.25 -6.49
CA THR A 417 19.41 -4.32 -7.10
C THR A 417 19.58 -5.67 -6.41
N GLY A 418 20.73 -5.92 -5.77
CA GLY A 418 21.01 -7.19 -5.07
C GLY A 418 20.25 -7.41 -3.75
N VAL A 419 19.52 -6.40 -3.26
CA VAL A 419 18.77 -6.50 -2.00
C VAL A 419 17.49 -7.31 -2.19
N SER A 420 17.34 -8.38 -1.42
CA SER A 420 16.08 -9.12 -1.31
C SER A 420 15.03 -8.26 -0.62
N ILE A 421 14.01 -7.85 -1.37
CA ILE A 421 12.91 -7.05 -0.85
C ILE A 421 12.12 -7.80 0.24
N PRO A 422 11.75 -9.08 0.08
CA PRO A 422 11.07 -9.81 1.15
C PRO A 422 11.91 -9.94 2.43
N ALA A 423 13.23 -10.14 2.32
CA ALA A 423 14.13 -10.13 3.47
C ALA A 423 14.12 -8.76 4.16
N LEU A 424 14.24 -7.68 3.38
CA LEU A 424 14.21 -6.31 3.89
C LEU A 424 12.95 -5.98 4.71
N TYR A 425 11.78 -6.39 4.23
CA TYR A 425 10.52 -6.20 4.96
C TYR A 425 10.46 -7.04 6.26
N THR A 426 10.97 -8.28 6.20
CA THR A 426 10.98 -9.22 7.34
C THR A 426 11.90 -8.72 8.45
N GLU A 427 13.13 -8.40 8.08
CA GLU A 427 14.14 -7.86 8.98
C GLU A 427 13.70 -6.58 9.70
N LEU A 428 13.16 -5.63 8.94
CA LEU A 428 12.68 -4.36 9.50
C LEU A 428 11.32 -4.48 10.19
N GLY A 429 10.70 -5.67 10.21
CA GLY A 429 9.37 -5.86 10.80
C GLY A 429 8.34 -4.90 10.23
N ILE A 430 8.37 -4.69 8.91
CA ILE A 430 7.38 -3.88 8.18
C ILE A 430 6.61 -4.82 7.26
N PRO A 431 5.28 -4.89 7.33
CA PRO A 431 4.49 -5.63 6.36
C PRO A 431 4.57 -5.00 4.97
N SER A 432 4.38 -5.79 3.92
CA SER A 432 4.37 -5.25 2.56
C SER A 432 3.29 -4.17 2.39
N VAL A 433 3.55 -3.18 1.52
CA VAL A 433 2.59 -2.09 1.23
C VAL A 433 1.22 -2.64 0.83
N GLU A 434 1.22 -3.69 0.02
CA GLU A 434 0.01 -4.38 -0.41
C GLU A 434 -0.82 -4.92 0.76
N SER A 435 -0.16 -5.39 1.81
CA SER A 435 -0.77 -5.88 3.05
C SER A 435 -1.34 -4.74 3.88
N LEU A 436 -0.56 -3.66 4.05
CA LEU A 436 -0.97 -2.48 4.80
C LEU A 436 -2.22 -1.80 4.20
N ILE A 437 -2.24 -1.65 2.88
CA ILE A 437 -3.37 -1.09 2.13
C ILE A 437 -4.60 -2.00 2.25
N ALA A 438 -4.41 -3.32 2.15
CA ALA A 438 -5.51 -4.28 2.31
C ALA A 438 -6.13 -4.19 3.72
N GLY A 439 -5.30 -4.10 4.77
CA GLY A 439 -5.79 -3.93 6.14
C GLY A 439 -6.59 -2.64 6.33
N ARG A 440 -6.13 -1.51 5.77
CA ARG A 440 -6.84 -0.22 5.80
C ARG A 440 -8.22 -0.28 5.13
N ARG A 441 -8.28 -0.86 3.92
CA ARG A 441 -9.53 -1.04 3.18
C ARG A 441 -10.49 -1.99 3.89
N ALA A 442 -9.99 -3.10 4.46
CA ALA A 442 -10.79 -4.04 5.26
C ALA A 442 -11.39 -3.36 6.50
N ARG A 443 -10.62 -2.51 7.19
CA ARG A 443 -11.10 -1.73 8.34
C ARG A 443 -12.24 -0.79 7.97
N LEU A 444 -12.13 -0.07 6.84
CA LEU A 444 -13.22 0.80 6.36
C LEU A 444 -14.46 -0.02 6.02
N TRP A 445 -14.29 -1.17 5.37
CA TRP A 445 -15.39 -2.05 4.99
C TRP A 445 -16.15 -2.59 6.22
N ALA A 446 -15.43 -2.96 7.29
CA ALA A 446 -16.04 -3.40 8.55
C ALA A 446 -16.75 -2.26 9.31
N LYS A 447 -16.15 -1.06 9.35
CA LYS A 447 -16.71 0.10 10.08
C LYS A 447 -17.85 0.77 9.31
N GLY A 448 -17.80 0.77 7.97
CA GLY A 448 -18.67 1.51 7.06
C GLY A 448 -20.16 1.37 7.37
N PRO A 449 -20.72 0.14 7.41
CA PRO A 449 -22.15 -0.10 7.59
C PRO A 449 -22.75 0.53 8.84
N SER A 450 -21.94 0.85 9.85
CA SER A 450 -22.45 1.29 11.14
C SER A 450 -22.22 2.81 11.36
N MET A 451 -21.44 3.49 10.50
CA MET A 451 -21.21 4.94 10.59
C MET A 451 -22.52 5.76 10.58
N ARG A 452 -22.56 6.89 11.30
CA ARG A 452 -23.72 7.80 11.31
C ARG A 452 -23.73 8.77 10.12
N THR A 453 -23.25 8.32 8.97
CA THR A 453 -23.03 9.14 7.77
C THR A 453 -23.58 8.42 6.55
N TRP A 454 -23.65 9.11 5.41
CA TRP A 454 -24.01 8.52 4.11
C TRP A 454 -23.15 7.31 3.71
N ILE A 455 -21.95 7.16 4.28
CA ILE A 455 -21.10 5.98 4.07
C ILE A 455 -21.82 4.70 4.52
N SER A 456 -22.58 4.74 5.62
CA SER A 456 -23.34 3.57 6.09
C SER A 456 -24.39 3.16 5.08
N GLN A 457 -25.18 4.11 4.57
CA GLN A 457 -26.17 3.85 3.52
C GLN A 457 -25.51 3.27 2.27
N LEU A 458 -24.40 3.83 1.80
CA LEU A 458 -23.65 3.31 0.65
C LEU A 458 -23.03 1.93 0.89
N CYS A 459 -22.65 1.60 2.12
CA CYS A 459 -22.11 0.30 2.46
C CYS A 459 -23.20 -0.78 2.59
N GLN A 460 -24.38 -0.41 3.10
CA GLN A 460 -25.52 -1.32 3.26
C GLN A 460 -26.28 -1.51 1.95
N TRP A 461 -26.42 -0.45 1.16
CA TRP A 461 -27.08 -0.50 -0.14
C TRP A 461 -26.13 -1.02 -1.21
N ILE A 462 -26.34 -2.28 -1.59
CA ILE A 462 -25.54 -2.96 -2.62
C ILE A 462 -26.39 -3.07 -3.89
N PRO A 463 -26.18 -2.22 -4.92
CA PRO A 463 -26.97 -2.28 -6.15
C PRO A 463 -26.84 -3.64 -6.84
N THR A 464 -27.97 -4.20 -7.25
CA THR A 464 -28.05 -5.46 -8.00
C THR A 464 -27.61 -5.29 -9.45
N PHE A 465 -27.90 -4.13 -10.05
CA PHE A 465 -27.58 -3.80 -11.44
C PHE A 465 -26.08 -3.57 -11.71
N ARG A 466 -25.29 -3.17 -10.69
CA ARG A 466 -23.83 -3.01 -10.84
C ARG A 466 -23.09 -4.28 -10.44
N LYS A 467 -22.29 -4.82 -11.38
CA LYS A 467 -21.44 -6.01 -11.16
C LYS A 467 -20.29 -5.74 -10.18
N GLY A 468 -19.69 -4.56 -10.21
CA GLY A 468 -18.56 -4.18 -9.34
C GLY A 468 -18.88 -2.94 -8.51
N THR A 469 -19.07 -3.11 -7.20
CA THR A 469 -19.14 -1.99 -6.25
C THR A 469 -17.92 -2.04 -5.33
N TRP A 470 -17.59 -0.92 -4.68
CA TRP A 470 -16.49 -0.89 -3.72
C TRP A 470 -16.67 -1.97 -2.62
N VAL A 471 -17.89 -2.17 -2.12
CA VAL A 471 -18.23 -3.18 -1.11
C VAL A 471 -18.10 -4.60 -1.64
N LYS A 472 -18.73 -4.91 -2.79
CA LYS A 472 -18.67 -6.25 -3.42
C LYS A 472 -17.23 -6.65 -3.73
N ASN A 473 -16.46 -5.73 -4.31
CA ASN A 473 -15.06 -5.98 -4.69
C ASN A 473 -14.19 -6.21 -3.46
N THR A 474 -14.40 -5.45 -2.39
CA THR A 474 -13.67 -5.64 -1.12
C THR A 474 -14.00 -7.00 -0.51
N LYS A 475 -15.28 -7.36 -0.39
CA LYS A 475 -15.71 -8.66 0.15
C LYS A 475 -15.19 -9.84 -0.68
N ALA A 476 -15.34 -9.78 -2.00
CA ALA A 476 -14.83 -10.82 -2.91
C ALA A 476 -13.32 -11.00 -2.78
N TRP A 477 -12.57 -9.90 -2.66
CA TRP A 477 -11.12 -9.96 -2.48
C TRP A 477 -10.75 -10.58 -1.12
N LEU A 478 -11.43 -10.18 -0.04
CA LEU A 478 -11.20 -10.72 1.30
C LEU A 478 -11.50 -12.22 1.36
N LEU A 479 -12.65 -12.65 0.81
CA LEU A 479 -13.02 -14.07 0.75
C LEU A 479 -12.00 -14.90 -0.01
N ARG A 480 -11.52 -14.41 -1.17
CA ARG A 480 -10.53 -15.11 -1.99
C ARG A 480 -9.19 -15.29 -1.28
N ARG A 481 -8.81 -14.37 -0.38
CA ARG A 481 -7.47 -14.33 0.24
C ARG A 481 -7.43 -14.88 1.66
N LEU A 482 -8.51 -14.74 2.42
CA LEU A 482 -8.57 -15.09 3.85
C LEU A 482 -9.55 -16.23 4.15
N GLY A 483 -10.40 -16.59 3.18
CA GLY A 483 -11.45 -17.57 3.38
C GLY A 483 -12.65 -17.04 4.16
N SER A 484 -13.72 -17.83 4.20
CA SER A 484 -15.02 -17.41 4.74
C SER A 484 -15.02 -17.21 6.26
N SER A 485 -14.18 -17.95 7.01
CA SER A 485 -14.14 -17.87 8.47
C SER A 485 -13.63 -16.51 8.96
N ALA A 486 -12.46 -16.09 8.48
CA ALA A 486 -11.85 -14.80 8.85
C ALA A 486 -12.70 -13.60 8.43
N VAL A 487 -13.38 -13.67 7.29
CA VAL A 487 -14.29 -12.60 6.84
C VAL A 487 -15.49 -12.44 7.79
N ARG A 488 -16.07 -13.55 8.28
CA ARG A 488 -17.16 -13.48 9.27
C ARG A 488 -16.70 -12.89 10.60
N GLU A 489 -15.47 -13.18 11.02
CA GLU A 489 -14.88 -12.59 12.23
C GLU A 489 -14.73 -11.07 12.10
N ILE A 490 -14.26 -10.58 10.94
CA ILE A 490 -14.20 -9.14 10.64
C ILE A 490 -15.59 -8.50 10.66
N GLU A 491 -16.61 -9.15 10.07
CA GLU A 491 -17.99 -8.65 10.03
C GLU A 491 -18.63 -8.56 11.42
N ARG A 492 -18.35 -9.53 12.31
CA ARG A 492 -18.91 -9.60 13.67
C ARG A 492 -18.20 -8.69 14.67
N SER A 493 -17.00 -8.22 14.36
CA SER A 493 -16.17 -7.45 15.29
C SER A 493 -16.77 -6.07 15.59
N PRO A 494 -17.01 -5.70 16.87
CA PRO A 494 -17.52 -4.38 17.22
C PRO A 494 -16.58 -3.25 16.80
N ARG A 495 -17.13 -2.05 16.55
CA ARG A 495 -16.35 -0.87 16.18
C ARG A 495 -15.24 -0.58 17.18
N GLY A 496 -14.04 -0.34 16.68
CA GLY A 496 -12.90 0.05 17.53
C GLY A 496 -12.45 -1.05 18.49
N SER A 497 -13.00 -2.26 18.41
CA SER A 497 -12.61 -3.37 19.27
C SER A 497 -11.19 -3.84 18.96
N LYS A 498 -10.51 -4.36 19.99
CA LYS A 498 -9.24 -5.08 19.82
C LYS A 498 -9.40 -6.29 18.87
N ALA A 499 -10.60 -6.89 18.79
CA ALA A 499 -10.92 -7.98 17.86
C ALA A 499 -10.83 -7.53 16.39
N LEU A 500 -11.44 -6.39 16.02
CA LEU A 500 -11.31 -5.83 14.67
C LEU A 500 -9.85 -5.52 14.32
N GLN A 501 -9.08 -4.98 15.29
CA GLN A 501 -7.66 -4.73 15.09
C GLN A 501 -6.87 -6.02 14.84
N ARG A 502 -7.12 -7.08 15.62
CA ARG A 502 -6.50 -8.40 15.43
C ARG A 502 -6.88 -9.02 14.09
N ALA A 503 -8.14 -8.97 13.69
CA ALA A 503 -8.60 -9.52 12.41
C ALA A 503 -7.98 -8.74 11.23
N VAL A 504 -7.85 -7.41 11.32
CA VAL A 504 -7.11 -6.59 10.36
C VAL A 504 -5.61 -6.92 10.35
N GLN A 505 -5.01 -7.18 11.51
CA GLN A 505 -3.62 -7.63 11.60
C GLN A 505 -3.44 -9.02 10.96
N GLN A 506 -4.40 -9.94 11.10
CA GLN A 506 -4.39 -11.21 10.40
C GLN A 506 -4.46 -11.01 8.88
N VAL A 507 -5.26 -10.06 8.38
CA VAL A 507 -5.27 -9.70 6.94
C VAL A 507 -3.88 -9.24 6.47
N ILE A 508 -3.22 -8.40 7.27
CA ILE A 508 -1.87 -7.92 6.99
C ILE A 508 -0.87 -9.08 7.01
N HIS A 509 -0.95 -9.95 8.01
CA HIS A 509 -0.04 -11.08 8.21
C HIS A 509 -0.20 -12.16 7.11
N GLN A 510 -1.42 -12.61 6.82
CA GLN A 510 -1.70 -13.61 5.79
C GLN A 510 -1.29 -13.14 4.39
N LYS A 511 -1.50 -11.85 4.09
CA LYS A 511 -1.03 -11.29 2.82
C LYS A 511 0.48 -11.17 2.77
N TRP A 512 1.12 -10.81 3.88
CA TRP A 512 2.57 -10.74 3.94
C TRP A 512 3.20 -12.12 3.68
N LEU A 513 2.67 -13.19 4.28
CA LEU A 513 3.10 -14.58 4.02
C LEU A 513 2.93 -15.01 2.56
N THR A 514 1.81 -14.65 1.93
CA THR A 514 1.56 -14.99 0.51
C THR A 514 2.39 -14.16 -0.47
N THR A 515 2.75 -12.93 -0.12
CA THR A 515 3.61 -12.07 -0.95
C THR A 515 5.04 -12.58 -0.98
N GLY A 516 5.54 -13.12 0.14
CA GLY A 516 6.87 -13.75 0.24
C GLY A 516 7.03 -14.99 -0.65
N LYS A 517 5.94 -15.69 -0.98
CA LYS A 517 5.98 -16.86 -1.87
C LYS A 517 6.11 -16.51 -3.37
N MET A 518 5.77 -15.27 -3.77
CA MET A 518 5.73 -14.87 -5.19
C MET A 518 7.05 -14.29 -5.74
N THR A 519 8.07 -14.03 -4.91
CA THR A 519 9.36 -13.46 -5.35
C THR A 519 10.51 -14.36 -4.94
N GLN A 520 10.63 -15.51 -5.59
CA GLN A 520 11.71 -16.47 -5.36
C GLN A 520 13.04 -16.01 -5.99
N THR A 521 13.56 -14.86 -5.52
CA THR A 521 14.96 -14.51 -5.78
C THR A 521 15.88 -15.52 -5.10
N ASN A 522 17.04 -15.83 -5.70
CA ASN A 522 18.00 -16.77 -5.10
C ASN A 522 18.41 -16.32 -3.69
N THR A 523 18.59 -15.02 -3.46
CA THR A 523 18.88 -14.44 -2.15
C THR A 523 17.76 -14.66 -1.13
N TRP A 524 16.49 -14.68 -1.55
CA TRP A 524 15.37 -15.03 -0.65
C TRP A 524 15.31 -16.52 -0.34
N LYS A 525 15.64 -17.38 -1.33
CA LYS A 525 15.73 -18.83 -1.10
C LYS A 525 16.81 -19.13 -0.07
N GLU A 526 17.98 -18.54 -0.23
CA GLU A 526 19.08 -18.61 0.75
C GLU A 526 18.62 -18.10 2.12
N TYR A 527 18.02 -16.91 2.18
CA TYR A 527 17.51 -16.34 3.43
C TYR A 527 16.56 -17.28 4.18
N CYS A 528 15.61 -17.91 3.47
CA CYS A 528 14.68 -18.88 4.04
C CYS A 528 15.34 -20.22 4.39
N GLN A 529 16.29 -20.68 3.58
CA GLN A 529 17.03 -21.93 3.79
C GLN A 529 17.79 -21.88 5.11
N TYR A 530 18.38 -20.72 5.43
CA TYR A 530 19.08 -20.47 6.70
C TYR A 530 18.17 -19.93 7.80
N ALA A 531 16.84 -20.08 7.65
CA ALA A 531 15.77 -19.60 8.52
C ALA A 531 16.02 -18.24 9.23
N LEU A 532 16.67 -17.30 8.54
CA LEU A 532 17.13 -16.04 9.14
C LEU A 532 15.96 -15.21 9.70
N GLN A 533 14.74 -15.40 9.17
CA GLN A 533 13.51 -14.79 9.69
C GLN A 533 13.33 -14.94 11.20
N ASN A 534 13.78 -16.04 11.81
CA ASN A 534 13.57 -16.34 13.22
C ASN A 534 14.34 -15.39 14.15
N GLY A 535 15.53 -14.93 13.73
CA GLY A 535 16.37 -13.98 14.49
C GLY A 535 16.10 -12.50 14.22
N SER A 536 15.21 -12.18 13.28
CA SER A 536 15.00 -10.80 12.81
C SER A 536 14.46 -9.84 13.88
N ALA A 537 13.60 -10.35 14.77
CA ALA A 537 13.02 -9.54 15.83
C ALA A 537 14.08 -9.12 16.84
N LEU A 538 14.89 -10.08 17.29
CA LEU A 538 15.93 -9.82 18.26
C LEU A 538 16.99 -8.85 17.74
N LEU A 539 17.47 -9.02 16.51
CA LEU A 539 18.49 -8.11 15.95
C LEU A 539 18.01 -6.65 15.85
N ARG A 540 16.73 -6.46 15.54
CA ARG A 540 16.12 -5.15 15.47
C ARG A 540 16.04 -4.52 16.88
N ASP A 541 15.56 -5.29 17.84
CA ASP A 541 15.28 -4.81 19.19
C ASP A 541 16.60 -4.58 19.98
N SER A 542 17.60 -5.44 19.78
CA SER A 542 18.95 -5.34 20.37
C SER A 542 19.70 -4.05 20.02
N SER A 543 19.32 -3.37 18.94
CA SER A 543 19.99 -2.13 18.52
C SER A 543 19.76 -0.95 19.46
N LEU A 544 18.72 -1.01 20.29
CA LEU A 544 18.44 -0.02 21.33
C LEU A 544 19.07 -0.43 22.67
N ASP A 545 19.00 -1.71 22.99
CA ASP A 545 19.52 -2.24 24.25
C ASP A 545 21.04 -2.14 24.32
N TYR A 546 21.71 -2.21 23.16
CA TYR A 546 23.18 -2.13 23.06
C TYR A 546 23.64 -1.18 21.95
N PRO A 547 23.58 0.16 22.17
CA PRO A 547 23.97 1.16 21.18
C PRO A 547 25.43 1.05 20.70
N GLU A 548 26.32 0.54 21.55
CA GLU A 548 27.73 0.29 21.26
C GLU A 548 27.94 -0.70 20.08
N TYR A 549 26.98 -1.60 19.84
CA TYR A 549 27.03 -2.59 18.75
C TYR A 549 26.24 -2.18 17.51
N SER A 550 25.70 -0.96 17.48
CA SER A 550 24.86 -0.44 16.39
C SER A 550 25.52 -0.54 15.00
N LYS A 551 26.83 -0.32 14.93
CA LYS A 551 27.63 -0.45 13.69
C LYS A 551 27.66 -1.90 13.20
N SER A 552 27.92 -2.84 14.11
CA SER A 552 27.97 -4.28 13.85
C SER A 552 26.61 -4.80 13.39
N LEU A 553 25.54 -4.43 14.11
CA LEU A 553 24.16 -4.79 13.77
C LEU A 553 23.72 -4.23 12.41
N SER A 554 24.11 -3.00 12.08
CA SER A 554 23.83 -2.42 10.76
C SER A 554 24.55 -3.18 9.64
N TRP A 555 25.78 -3.63 9.85
CA TRP A 555 26.52 -4.44 8.88
C TRP A 555 25.89 -5.82 8.68
N LEU A 556 25.53 -6.48 9.78
CA LEU A 556 24.83 -7.75 9.74
C LEU A 556 23.51 -7.65 8.99
N MET A 557 22.74 -6.59 9.23
CA MET A 557 21.49 -6.32 8.53
C MET A 557 21.71 -6.18 7.01
N ARG A 558 22.78 -5.48 6.59
CA ARG A 558 23.13 -5.33 5.17
C ARG A 558 23.46 -6.68 4.52
N ILE A 559 24.18 -7.55 5.21
CA ILE A 559 24.54 -8.88 4.73
C ILE A 559 23.28 -9.74 4.56
N ARG A 560 22.45 -9.82 5.60
CA ARG A 560 21.23 -10.65 5.63
C ARG A 560 20.23 -10.27 4.54
N VAL A 561 20.10 -8.98 4.20
CA VAL A 561 19.22 -8.54 3.10
C VAL A 561 19.85 -8.64 1.71
N GLY A 562 21.10 -9.09 1.58
CA GLY A 562 21.82 -9.14 0.30
C GLY A 562 22.31 -7.78 -0.21
N GLY A 563 22.40 -6.79 0.68
CA GLY A 563 22.88 -5.43 0.37
C GLY A 563 24.40 -5.30 0.28
N TRP A 564 25.14 -6.38 0.54
CA TRP A 564 26.57 -6.45 0.32
C TRP A 564 26.89 -6.91 -1.11
N SER A 565 27.79 -6.21 -1.79
CA SER A 565 28.27 -6.57 -3.12
C SER A 565 29.76 -6.86 -3.04
N SER A 566 30.17 -8.11 -3.26
CA SER A 566 31.58 -8.44 -3.42
C SER A 566 32.14 -7.87 -4.72
N CYS A 567 33.44 -7.61 -4.74
CA CYS A 567 34.17 -7.32 -5.96
C CYS A 567 34.04 -8.45 -6.99
N SER A 568 34.01 -9.72 -6.55
CA SER A 568 33.71 -10.87 -7.45
C SER A 568 32.31 -10.78 -8.07
N ARG A 569 31.29 -10.34 -7.31
CA ARG A 569 29.93 -10.12 -7.84
C ARG A 569 29.88 -8.93 -8.79
N LEU A 570 30.56 -7.83 -8.47
CA LEU A 570 30.62 -6.63 -9.30
C LEU A 570 31.36 -6.89 -10.63
N ALA A 571 32.44 -7.68 -10.60
CA ALA A 571 33.19 -8.12 -11.77
C ALA A 571 32.35 -9.04 -12.69
N ARG A 572 31.54 -9.95 -12.11
CA ARG A 572 30.57 -10.75 -12.89
C ARG A 572 29.48 -9.92 -13.55
N THR A 573 29.16 -8.75 -12.99
CA THR A 573 28.21 -7.79 -13.59
C THR A 573 28.85 -6.81 -14.58
N GLY A 574 30.17 -6.90 -14.80
CA GLY A 574 30.92 -6.02 -15.72
C GLY A 574 31.16 -4.61 -15.19
N ILE A 575 30.98 -4.37 -13.88
CA ILE A 575 31.26 -3.06 -13.25
C ILE A 575 32.74 -2.92 -12.90
N LEU A 576 33.38 -4.04 -12.55
CA LEU A 576 34.81 -4.12 -12.26
C LEU A 576 35.49 -5.07 -13.24
N ASP A 577 36.80 -4.94 -13.37
CA ASP A 577 37.62 -5.79 -14.24
C ASP A 577 37.47 -7.28 -13.94
N GLU A 578 37.62 -8.10 -14.99
CA GLU A 578 37.47 -9.55 -14.90
C GLU A 578 38.44 -10.22 -13.91
N GLN A 579 39.61 -9.63 -13.69
CA GLN A 579 40.60 -10.11 -12.71
C GLN A 579 40.01 -10.29 -11.30
N TRP A 580 39.03 -9.46 -10.93
CA TRP A 580 38.40 -9.53 -9.60
C TRP A 580 37.34 -10.62 -9.48
N LYS A 581 37.04 -11.36 -10.57
CA LYS A 581 36.20 -12.56 -10.49
C LYS A 581 36.88 -13.66 -9.67
N THR A 582 38.20 -13.80 -9.82
CA THR A 582 39.04 -14.87 -9.25
C THR A 582 40.04 -14.38 -8.22
N CYS A 583 40.32 -13.07 -8.15
CA CYS A 583 41.22 -12.48 -7.17
C CYS A 583 40.48 -11.63 -6.13
N CYS A 584 40.95 -11.63 -4.88
CA CYS A 584 40.46 -10.74 -3.84
C CYS A 584 41.27 -9.43 -3.82
N PRO A 585 40.65 -8.24 -3.94
CA PRO A 585 41.35 -6.96 -3.93
C PRO A 585 41.93 -6.59 -2.56
N CYS A 586 41.51 -7.25 -1.49
CA CYS A 586 42.04 -7.00 -0.15
C CYS A 586 43.38 -7.72 0.07
N CYS A 587 43.44 -9.04 -0.15
CA CYS A 587 44.64 -9.84 0.12
C CYS A 587 45.47 -10.15 -1.14
N LEU A 588 44.97 -9.81 -2.34
CA LEU A 588 45.61 -10.06 -3.64
C LEU A 588 45.90 -11.54 -3.93
N VAL A 589 45.27 -12.44 -3.18
CA VAL A 589 45.33 -13.89 -3.42
C VAL A 589 44.33 -14.26 -4.51
N ASN A 590 44.67 -15.26 -5.33
CA ASN A 590 43.80 -15.86 -6.36
C ASN A 590 42.63 -16.67 -5.76
N VAL A 591 41.87 -16.04 -4.87
CA VAL A 591 40.62 -16.55 -4.31
C VAL A 591 39.54 -15.49 -4.53
N PRO A 592 38.34 -15.87 -5.01
CA PRO A 592 37.26 -14.90 -5.21
C PRO A 592 36.87 -14.21 -3.91
N GLU A 593 36.68 -12.88 -3.96
CA GLU A 593 36.15 -12.14 -2.82
C GLU A 593 34.71 -12.57 -2.52
N THR A 594 34.55 -13.45 -1.54
CA THR A 594 33.25 -13.91 -1.01
C THR A 594 33.11 -13.45 0.44
N LEU A 595 31.88 -13.45 0.98
CA LEU A 595 31.67 -13.20 2.41
C LEU A 595 32.49 -14.17 3.26
N SER A 596 32.48 -15.45 2.90
CA SER A 596 33.28 -16.50 3.54
C SER A 596 34.76 -16.12 3.58
N HIS A 597 35.32 -15.75 2.42
CA HIS A 597 36.71 -15.37 2.34
C HIS A 597 37.03 -14.15 3.21
N LEU A 598 36.25 -13.06 3.13
CA LEU A 598 36.51 -11.87 3.94
C LEU A 598 36.39 -12.14 5.45
N LEU A 599 35.37 -12.88 5.85
CA LEU A 599 35.07 -13.12 7.26
C LEU A 599 36.01 -14.15 7.90
N CYS A 600 36.54 -15.12 7.14
CA CYS A 600 37.27 -16.25 7.72
C CYS A 600 38.74 -16.27 7.34
N GLU A 601 39.08 -15.88 6.11
CA GLU A 601 40.38 -16.22 5.50
C GLU A 601 41.20 -14.98 5.12
N CYS A 602 40.55 -13.85 4.86
CA CYS A 602 41.22 -12.66 4.33
C CYS A 602 42.06 -11.99 5.42
N THR A 603 43.38 -12.13 5.30
CA THR A 603 44.37 -11.60 6.23
C THR A 603 44.33 -10.07 6.30
N ARG A 604 44.32 -9.39 5.15
CA ARG A 604 44.30 -7.91 5.08
C ARG A 604 42.97 -7.27 5.48
N TRP A 605 41.87 -8.03 5.50
CA TRP A 605 40.58 -7.53 5.99
C TRP A 605 40.40 -7.72 7.51
N GLY A 606 41.30 -8.45 8.18
CA GLY A 606 41.27 -8.73 9.62
C GLY A 606 41.03 -7.52 10.52
N PRO A 607 41.76 -6.40 10.39
CA PRO A 607 41.56 -5.22 11.24
C PRO A 607 40.16 -4.59 11.09
N LYS A 608 39.61 -4.59 9.86
CA LYS A 608 38.25 -4.10 9.59
C LYS A 608 37.19 -5.08 10.11
N ARG A 609 37.44 -6.39 9.99
CA ARG A 609 36.59 -7.45 10.57
C ARG A 609 36.46 -7.26 12.07
N LEU A 610 37.58 -7.09 12.77
CA LEU A 610 37.61 -6.89 14.21
C LEU A 610 36.86 -5.62 14.60
N GLY A 611 37.12 -4.50 13.94
CA GLY A 611 36.45 -3.23 14.23
C GLY A 611 34.97 -3.16 13.83
N ILE A 612 34.44 -4.15 13.10
CA ILE A 612 33.02 -4.23 12.72
C ILE A 612 32.31 -5.32 13.52
N PHE A 613 32.85 -6.53 13.63
CA PHE A 613 32.20 -7.70 14.21
C PHE A 613 32.77 -8.12 15.57
N GLY A 614 33.98 -7.69 15.93
CA GLY A 614 34.57 -7.98 17.23
C GLY A 614 33.68 -7.59 18.43
N PRO A 615 33.05 -6.40 18.45
CA PRO A 615 32.11 -6.04 19.50
C PRO A 615 30.89 -6.97 19.60
N MET A 616 30.44 -7.55 18.48
CA MET A 616 29.27 -8.43 18.44
C MET A 616 29.55 -9.80 19.07
N ALA A 617 30.80 -10.29 19.06
CA ALA A 617 31.18 -11.52 19.76
C ALA A 617 30.87 -11.42 21.27
N MET A 618 31.07 -10.23 21.87
CA MET A 618 30.73 -9.95 23.27
C MET A 618 29.21 -9.79 23.48
N LEU A 619 28.47 -9.26 22.50
CA LEU A 619 27.00 -9.18 22.59
C LEU A 619 26.37 -10.58 22.69
N LEU A 620 26.88 -11.55 21.93
CA LEU A 620 26.41 -12.93 22.00
C LEU A 620 26.57 -13.46 23.43
N THR A 621 27.75 -13.33 24.03
CA THR A 621 28.00 -13.77 25.41
C THR A 621 27.11 -13.11 26.48
N LYS A 622 26.47 -11.96 26.18
CA LYS A 622 25.60 -11.21 27.10
C LYS A 622 24.10 -11.44 26.90
N ILE A 623 23.67 -12.08 25.81
CA ILE A 623 22.25 -12.39 25.61
C ILE A 623 21.91 -13.64 26.44
N PRO A 624 21.06 -13.54 27.49
CA PRO A 624 20.82 -14.66 28.43
C PRO A 624 20.20 -15.90 27.76
N ALA A 625 19.61 -15.74 26.57
CA ALA A 625 18.91 -16.78 25.82
C ALA A 625 19.83 -17.83 25.15
N ILE A 626 21.15 -17.78 25.37
CA ILE A 626 22.13 -18.77 24.83
C ILE A 626 21.90 -20.18 25.36
N PHE A 627 21.41 -20.32 26.59
CA PHE A 627 21.50 -21.60 27.29
C PHE A 627 20.19 -22.42 27.32
N ASP A 628 19.04 -21.83 26.95
CA ASP A 628 17.73 -22.52 26.98
C ASP A 628 17.30 -23.13 25.62
N GLY A 629 18.24 -23.34 24.69
CA GLY A 629 17.91 -23.81 23.32
C GLY A 629 17.15 -22.78 22.46
N SER A 630 16.74 -21.65 23.02
CA SER A 630 16.15 -20.51 22.30
C SER A 630 17.14 -19.79 21.38
N CYS A 631 18.46 -19.92 21.60
CA CYS A 631 19.46 -19.31 20.73
C CYS A 631 19.56 -19.93 19.33
N TYR A 632 19.15 -21.17 19.16
CA TYR A 632 19.14 -21.79 17.83
C TYR A 632 18.07 -21.15 16.90
N SER A 633 17.06 -20.50 17.48
CA SER A 633 16.09 -19.65 16.76
C SER A 633 16.64 -18.25 16.42
N LEU A 634 17.62 -17.77 17.18
CA LEU A 634 18.28 -16.46 17.06
C LEU A 634 19.10 -16.35 15.76
N LEU A 635 19.57 -17.51 15.29
CA LEU A 635 20.51 -17.66 14.19
C LEU A 635 19.96 -18.54 13.05
N GLY A 636 18.66 -18.82 13.00
CA GLY A 636 18.01 -19.43 11.84
C GLY A 636 18.44 -20.86 11.44
N GLY A 637 19.30 -21.54 12.20
CA GLY A 637 19.61 -22.96 11.97
C GLY A 637 18.49 -23.88 12.45
N ARG A 638 18.20 -24.95 11.71
CA ARG A 638 17.58 -26.17 12.27
C ARG A 638 18.72 -27.12 12.62
N PHE A 639 18.99 -27.32 13.91
CA PHE A 639 19.72 -28.48 14.40
C PHE A 639 18.71 -29.41 15.07
N VAL A 640 18.67 -30.67 14.66
CA VAL A 640 17.99 -31.73 15.43
C VAL A 640 18.99 -32.15 16.49
N ALA A 641 18.95 -31.51 17.66
CA ALA A 641 19.65 -31.99 18.83
C ALA A 641 18.74 -33.01 19.53
N THR A 642 18.99 -34.30 19.35
CA THR A 642 18.56 -35.30 20.31
C THR A 642 19.50 -35.22 21.49
N THR A 643 19.28 -34.28 22.40
CA THR A 643 19.89 -34.29 23.73
C THR A 643 18.90 -34.94 24.69
N SER A 644 19.11 -36.21 25.00
CA SER A 644 18.66 -36.78 26.27
C SER A 644 19.53 -36.18 27.37
N LEU A 645 19.14 -35.02 27.88
CA LEU A 645 19.62 -34.49 29.15
C LEU A 645 18.45 -34.54 30.11
N GLU A 646 18.45 -35.54 30.97
CA GLU A 646 17.59 -35.56 32.14
C GLU A 646 17.93 -34.36 33.01
N GLU A 647 16.89 -33.63 33.42
CA GLU A 647 16.96 -32.52 34.36
C GLU A 647 17.54 -33.02 35.68
N ASN A 648 18.81 -32.74 35.95
CA ASN A 648 19.33 -32.79 37.32
C ASN A 648 19.44 -31.39 37.89
N SER A 649 18.74 -31.21 39.00
CA SER A 649 18.36 -29.98 39.70
C SER A 649 19.45 -29.40 40.60
N ASN A 650 20.73 -29.58 40.27
CA ASN A 650 21.86 -29.02 41.02
C ASN A 650 22.65 -28.04 40.14
N GLY A 651 22.75 -26.80 40.60
CA GLY A 651 23.30 -25.67 39.84
C GLY A 651 24.73 -25.87 39.31
N ILE A 652 25.08 -25.01 38.35
CA ILE A 652 26.35 -24.95 37.61
C ILE A 652 27.54 -25.10 38.57
N THR A 653 28.42 -26.06 38.29
CA THR A 653 29.63 -26.33 39.08
C THR A 653 30.73 -25.29 38.80
N VAL A 654 31.66 -25.09 39.74
CA VAL A 654 32.75 -24.11 39.63
C VAL A 654 33.71 -24.42 38.48
N GLU A 655 33.89 -25.71 38.16
CA GLU A 655 34.71 -26.18 37.04
C GLU A 655 34.07 -25.83 35.69
N GLU A 656 32.75 -26.00 35.55
CA GLU A 656 31.99 -25.55 34.36
C GLU A 656 32.08 -24.02 34.16
N MET A 657 32.12 -23.25 35.26
CA MET A 657 32.34 -21.80 35.20
C MET A 657 33.76 -21.40 34.77
N GLN A 658 34.77 -22.19 35.14
CA GLN A 658 36.17 -21.96 34.76
C GLN A 658 36.43 -22.35 33.30
N GLU A 659 35.89 -23.47 32.83
CA GLU A 659 35.95 -23.85 31.41
C GLU A 659 35.21 -22.85 30.53
N LYS A 660 34.05 -22.35 30.99
CA LYS A 660 33.31 -21.27 30.33
C LYS A 660 34.16 -20.01 30.17
N LYS A 661 34.84 -19.57 31.23
CA LYS A 661 35.69 -18.37 31.19
C LYS A 661 36.91 -18.56 30.28
N ALA A 662 37.52 -19.75 30.30
CA ALA A 662 38.64 -20.10 29.43
C ALA A 662 38.23 -20.15 27.94
N LEU A 663 37.02 -20.65 27.64
CA LEU A 663 36.47 -20.67 26.29
C LEU A 663 36.15 -19.25 25.80
N ASP A 664 35.54 -18.42 26.65
CA ASP A 664 35.29 -17.00 26.34
C ASP A 664 36.59 -16.24 26.07
N GLU A 665 37.64 -16.48 26.86
CA GLU A 665 38.98 -15.88 26.66
C GLU A 665 39.69 -16.39 25.39
N ALA A 666 39.50 -17.66 25.03
CA ALA A 666 40.08 -18.25 23.81
C ALA A 666 39.36 -17.78 22.54
N ILE A 667 38.02 -17.68 22.58
CA ILE A 667 37.21 -17.06 21.52
C ILE A 667 37.62 -15.59 21.36
N HIS A 668 37.71 -14.85 22.46
CA HIS A 668 38.15 -13.45 22.44
C HIS A 668 39.57 -13.30 21.86
N ARG A 669 40.54 -14.14 22.27
CA ARG A 669 41.90 -14.15 21.70
C ARG A 669 41.90 -14.44 20.20
N TRP A 670 41.20 -15.46 19.75
CA TRP A 670 41.10 -15.77 18.31
C TRP A 670 40.48 -14.63 17.52
N TRP A 671 39.44 -13.99 18.04
CA TRP A 671 38.87 -12.80 17.40
C TRP A 671 39.91 -11.70 17.25
N MET A 672 40.70 -11.43 18.31
CA MET A 672 41.68 -10.34 18.38
C MET A 672 42.96 -10.58 17.57
N THR A 673 43.45 -11.81 17.50
CA THR A 673 44.77 -12.13 16.91
C THR A 673 44.72 -13.07 15.71
N GLY A 674 43.57 -13.71 15.46
CA GLY A 674 43.44 -14.79 14.47
C GLY A 674 43.96 -16.15 14.96
N GLU A 675 44.48 -16.23 16.18
CA GLU A 675 45.04 -17.45 16.78
C GLU A 675 44.10 -18.02 17.85
N PHE A 676 43.62 -19.25 17.67
CA PHE A 676 42.80 -19.95 18.65
C PHE A 676 43.67 -20.94 19.41
N THR A 677 43.89 -20.69 20.70
CA THR A 677 44.56 -21.63 21.60
C THR A 677 43.61 -21.93 22.77
N TYR A 678 43.02 -23.12 22.75
CA TYR A 678 42.19 -23.65 23.84
C TYR A 678 42.70 -25.03 24.22
N GLN A 679 43.28 -25.16 25.41
CA GLN A 679 43.58 -26.47 26.00
C GLN A 679 42.38 -26.90 26.81
N ALA A 680 41.64 -27.89 26.31
CA ALA A 680 40.56 -28.50 27.05
C ALA A 680 41.14 -29.19 28.31
N CYS A 681 40.62 -28.83 29.48
CA CYS A 681 40.80 -29.65 30.66
C CYS A 681 39.92 -30.90 30.49
N THR A 682 40.45 -32.05 30.87
CA THR A 682 39.90 -33.36 30.52
C THR A 682 38.58 -33.68 31.23
N ARG A 683 37.44 -33.65 30.53
CA ARG A 683 36.47 -34.78 30.35
C ARG A 683 35.14 -34.30 29.73
N SER A 684 34.69 -35.06 28.72
CA SER A 684 33.29 -35.19 28.28
C SER A 684 32.54 -33.95 27.75
N THR A 685 32.99 -33.37 26.64
CA THR A 685 32.07 -32.73 25.67
C THR A 685 32.62 -32.79 24.25
N LEU A 686 32.54 -33.98 23.65
CA LEU A 686 32.86 -34.22 22.24
C LEU A 686 31.71 -35.03 21.64
N VAL A 687 30.73 -34.33 21.04
CA VAL A 687 29.71 -34.96 20.20
C VAL A 687 30.33 -35.13 18.81
N ALA A 688 30.69 -36.37 18.48
CA ALA A 688 31.22 -36.78 17.19
C ALA A 688 30.12 -36.80 16.12
N LEU A 689 30.44 -36.33 14.92
CA LEU A 689 29.69 -36.57 13.69
C LEU A 689 30.05 -37.97 13.17
N GLU A 690 29.11 -38.92 13.21
CA GLU A 690 29.22 -40.15 12.43
C GLU A 690 29.00 -39.83 10.94
N LEU A 691 30.04 -40.05 10.15
CA LEU A 691 29.94 -40.27 8.72
C LEU A 691 30.19 -41.77 8.48
N ASP A 692 29.21 -42.45 7.91
CA ASP A 692 29.35 -43.78 7.34
C ASP A 692 30.53 -43.81 6.36
N ASN A 693 31.62 -44.46 6.76
CA ASN A 693 32.21 -45.62 6.08
C ASN A 693 33.53 -46.02 6.75
N GLY A 694 33.73 -47.33 6.84
CA GLY A 694 34.69 -47.96 7.72
C GLY A 694 36.18 -47.65 7.50
N SER A 695 36.91 -48.07 8.53
CA SER A 695 38.35 -48.36 8.61
C SER A 695 39.32 -47.22 9.03
N SER A 696 39.88 -47.47 10.22
CA SER A 696 41.26 -47.22 10.69
C SER A 696 41.77 -45.80 10.95
N GLN A 697 41.92 -45.53 12.25
CA GLN A 697 43.03 -44.87 12.96
C GLN A 697 43.98 -43.96 12.16
N CYS A 698 43.95 -42.67 12.46
CA CYS A 698 45.17 -41.86 12.58
C CYS A 698 44.92 -40.61 13.46
N GLY A 699 45.84 -40.34 14.38
CA GLY A 699 45.77 -39.21 15.30
C GLY A 699 45.93 -37.88 14.57
N PHE A 700 45.07 -36.91 14.88
CA PHE A 700 45.21 -35.53 14.46
C PHE A 700 45.15 -34.60 15.67
N ARG A 701 46.24 -33.85 15.90
CA ARG A 701 46.18 -32.56 16.59
C ARG A 701 45.62 -31.56 15.57
N THR A 702 44.37 -31.17 15.72
CA THR A 702 43.76 -30.12 14.93
C THR A 702 42.97 -29.20 15.85
N ASP A 703 43.22 -27.89 15.71
CA ASP A 703 42.55 -26.77 16.38
C ASP A 703 41.06 -26.68 15.97
N LEU A 704 40.29 -27.70 16.30
CA LEU A 704 38.90 -27.93 15.86
C LEU A 704 37.84 -27.09 16.61
N PRO A 705 37.89 -26.87 17.94
CA PRO A 705 36.75 -26.34 18.68
C PRO A 705 36.38 -24.89 18.32
N GLY A 706 37.38 -24.01 18.16
CA GLY A 706 37.17 -22.60 17.80
C GLY A 706 36.67 -22.42 16.37
N PHE A 707 37.18 -23.22 15.44
CA PHE A 707 36.72 -23.24 14.05
C PHE A 707 35.28 -23.77 13.90
N ILE A 708 34.86 -24.69 14.77
CA ILE A 708 33.49 -25.22 14.78
C ILE A 708 32.51 -24.17 15.32
N LEU A 709 32.82 -23.47 16.41
CA LEU A 709 31.95 -22.43 16.97
C LEU A 709 31.84 -21.20 16.07
N VAL A 710 32.95 -20.78 15.45
CA VAL A 710 32.98 -19.73 14.44
C VAL A 710 32.28 -20.18 13.18
N GLY A 711 32.51 -21.41 12.72
CA GLY A 711 31.82 -22.02 11.58
C GLY A 711 30.32 -22.06 11.79
N GLN A 712 29.86 -22.48 12.98
CA GLN A 712 28.45 -22.47 13.39
C GLN A 712 27.89 -21.04 13.47
N PHE A 713 28.67 -20.07 13.97
CA PHE A 713 28.29 -18.66 13.96
C PHE A 713 28.14 -18.12 12.53
N LEU A 714 29.08 -18.37 11.63
CA LEU A 714 29.05 -17.91 10.24
C LEU A 714 27.94 -18.60 9.43
N GLU A 715 27.73 -19.89 9.67
CA GLU A 715 26.70 -20.71 9.03
C GLU A 715 25.30 -20.29 9.49
N ALA A 716 25.13 -19.99 10.78
CA ALA A 716 23.84 -19.60 11.34
C ALA A 716 23.54 -18.08 11.14
N VAL A 717 24.51 -17.19 11.30
CA VAL A 717 24.28 -15.73 11.23
C VAL A 717 24.29 -15.20 9.80
N MET A 718 25.05 -15.85 8.91
CA MET A 718 25.31 -15.36 7.55
C MET A 718 25.02 -16.38 6.44
N GLY A 719 24.64 -17.61 6.77
CA GLY A 719 24.28 -18.62 5.77
C GLY A 719 25.45 -19.11 4.93
N ILE A 720 26.65 -19.18 5.51
CA ILE A 720 27.86 -19.64 4.81
C ILE A 720 28.12 -21.10 5.18
N ARG A 721 28.00 -22.04 4.22
CA ARG A 721 28.24 -23.48 4.44
C ARG A 721 29.72 -23.78 4.74
N MET A 722 29.99 -24.48 5.84
CA MET A 722 31.33 -24.97 6.21
C MET A 722 31.88 -26.06 5.26
N SER A 723 31.04 -26.72 4.47
CA SER A 723 31.46 -27.78 3.54
C SER A 723 32.36 -27.28 2.39
N ILE A 724 32.45 -25.96 2.17
CA ILE A 724 33.35 -25.35 1.18
C ILE A 724 34.76 -25.13 1.76
N ILE A 725 34.86 -24.91 3.08
CA ILE A 725 36.13 -24.66 3.78
C ILE A 725 36.91 -25.96 3.99
N TYR A 726 36.21 -27.08 4.27
CA TYR A 726 36.85 -28.39 4.38
C TYR A 726 37.47 -28.89 3.06
N ASN A 727 36.95 -28.45 1.90
CA ASN A 727 37.45 -28.90 0.59
C ASN A 727 38.61 -28.06 0.04
N LEU A 728 38.82 -26.82 0.53
CA LEU A 728 39.92 -25.96 0.07
C LEU A 728 41.25 -26.20 0.78
N ARG A 729 41.28 -27.01 1.85
CA ARG A 729 42.53 -27.51 2.46
C ARG A 729 42.96 -28.89 1.97
N ARG A 730 42.21 -29.52 1.06
CA ARG A 730 42.62 -30.78 0.40
C ARG A 730 43.54 -30.57 -0.81
N PHE A 731 43.75 -29.32 -1.25
CA PHE A 731 44.66 -28.94 -2.34
C PHE A 731 45.79 -28.04 -1.84
N SER A 732 46.56 -28.52 -0.88
CA SER A 732 47.94 -28.06 -0.64
C SER A 732 48.53 -29.05 0.34
N LEU A 733 49.04 -30.16 -0.20
CA LEU A 733 50.02 -31.10 0.37
C LEU A 733 50.01 -32.35 -0.53
N ASP A 734 50.51 -32.20 -1.75
CA ASP A 734 51.10 -33.32 -2.50
C ASP A 734 52.51 -32.85 -2.88
N SER A 735 53.41 -32.97 -1.91
CA SER A 735 54.84 -33.07 -2.15
C SER A 735 55.33 -34.16 -1.22
N ASP A 736 55.49 -35.36 -1.77
CA ASP A 736 56.67 -36.20 -1.57
C ASP A 736 56.49 -37.52 -2.34
N ASP A 737 57.10 -37.61 -3.52
CA ASP A 737 58.03 -38.70 -3.86
C ASP A 737 58.59 -38.51 -5.28
N VAL A 738 59.91 -38.36 -5.39
CA VAL A 738 60.84 -39.14 -6.26
C VAL A 738 62.22 -38.45 -6.29
N LYS A 739 63.12 -39.03 -5.50
CA LYS A 739 64.57 -39.30 -5.69
C LYS A 739 65.40 -38.51 -6.73
N ASN A 740 66.56 -38.05 -6.23
CA ASN A 740 67.90 -38.02 -6.87
C ASN A 740 68.06 -37.30 -8.22
N THR A 741 68.75 -36.15 -8.22
CA THR A 741 70.15 -36.02 -8.66
C THR A 741 70.61 -34.55 -8.63
N THR A 742 71.86 -34.38 -8.21
CA THR A 742 72.74 -33.22 -8.33
C THR A 742 72.52 -32.33 -9.57
N THR A 743 72.44 -31.01 -9.41
CA THR A 743 73.47 -30.05 -9.90
C THR A 743 73.10 -28.59 -9.61
N SER A 744 74.13 -27.82 -9.29
CA SER A 744 74.21 -26.38 -9.09
C SER A 744 73.54 -25.52 -10.17
N ARG A 745 72.95 -24.38 -9.77
CA ARG A 745 73.32 -23.01 -10.24
C ARG A 745 72.38 -21.94 -9.66
N ARG A 746 72.96 -20.95 -8.96
CA ARG A 746 72.45 -19.56 -8.90
C ARG A 746 72.56 -18.93 -10.30
N PRO A 747 71.71 -17.96 -10.66
CA PRO A 747 72.03 -16.52 -10.47
C PRO A 747 70.81 -15.72 -9.94
N GLU A 748 70.94 -14.71 -9.08
CA GLU A 748 71.46 -13.33 -9.31
C GLU A 748 70.71 -12.52 -10.37
N GLY A 749 70.31 -11.28 -9.99
CA GLY A 749 69.78 -10.22 -10.87
C GLY A 749 68.50 -9.58 -10.33
N TYR A 750 68.56 -8.60 -9.42
CA TYR A 750 68.64 -7.15 -9.69
C TYR A 750 67.56 -6.59 -10.64
N GLY A 751 66.85 -5.57 -10.17
CA GLY A 751 65.96 -4.75 -11.01
C GLY A 751 64.99 -3.87 -10.20
N GLU A 752 65.53 -2.85 -9.53
CA GLU A 752 64.77 -1.66 -9.13
C GLU A 752 64.14 -0.99 -10.35
N ALA A 753 62.93 -0.41 -10.19
CA ALA A 753 62.58 0.97 -10.55
C ALA A 753 61.07 1.16 -10.78
N ILE A 754 60.49 2.15 -10.05
CA ILE A 754 59.65 3.28 -10.55
C ILE A 754 58.43 2.89 -11.41
N GLY A 755 57.18 3.29 -11.17
CA GLY A 755 56.60 4.42 -10.46
C GLY A 755 55.26 4.75 -11.14
N ILE A 756 54.25 5.04 -10.31
CA ILE A 756 53.12 5.96 -10.50
C ILE A 756 52.47 6.07 -11.91
N ALA A 757 51.23 5.58 -12.01
CA ALA A 757 50.05 6.33 -12.46
C ALA A 757 48.78 5.68 -11.90
#